data_AF-A0A936V692-F1
#
_entry.id   AF-A0A936V692-F1
#
_cell.length_a   1.000
_cell.length_b   1.000
_cell.length_c   1.000
_cell.angle_alpha   90.00
_cell.angle_beta   90.00
_cell.angle_gamma   90.00
#
_symmetry.space_group_name_H-M   'P 1'
#
loop_
_entity.id
_entity.type
_entity.pdbx_description
1 polymer ?
#
loop_
_entity_poly.entity_id
_entity_poly.type
_entity_poly.pdbx_seq_one_letter_code
_entity_poly.pdbx_strand_id
1 'polypeptide(L)'
;MPNRRTLFRHLLAVTACVGALGFAGAAAAQGLSPKISTDLASFASASAPPKVSWAKSLGGQTYAKVLIVASGSDARLTNLRAAVLAQGGSVYSVFASVRAMAALVPVSALPALAARGDVLAIAPNRSTARTGSLVAEATGTTAVPGFGTASAFDGRGVGIAVLDSGIDWDHRNMQDAAGKTRVAQVVDVVALNKQIVGTGWARGKDYSEQVRWQFGYDDSRPSDPVARAPKSHQPDPNGHGTVVASIAAGRGSYQSPDSSGVAPGATLYDVRVLDERGVGTVADLLVGIDWVLQRSRLHNIRVMNLSLAANGIDSFVVDPLARAARSAVASGIVVVASASNAGKNEAGQEVYGAISSPGTEPSVITVGATNPFATAVRSDDAVAGFSSRGPTRSSLTLPSGSRWVDNVLKPDLVAPGNRLLGAVANKKNKAAPEGNLLATLYPQLMADAQVQGASQAADQELMQLSGTSVAAPAVAGAAAVLLQVNPGLTPPLVKAILQYTAQPLPDANLLQQGAGQLNVEGAVRLARALRTDIGGALAAGQLAAGDPLLAPGKNLPTPRSTLNGQSFDWGRIVYAGGSHVVTGNALFDRFQPIYDPGLTWVRQVALRNSVEYLPAGRHVAANTVPLAVVERNAAAQPLLTRQVVLLSPAAGSNSAQADSGVFVPTAWLAGQAAAGAGFILSEGFILSEGFILSERLQVPRSVIGDGFILSEGFILSEGFILSEGFILSEGFILSEGLTLGHGFILSEGFILSEGFILSEGFILSELLADPVGAFDTSLLGVP
;
A
#
# COMPACT_ATOMS: atom_id res chain seq x y z
N MET A 1 1.94 -51.50 -15.83
CA MET A 1 2.41 -52.83 -15.36
C MET A 1 3.94 -52.90 -15.49
N PRO A 2 4.67 -53.68 -14.64
CA PRO A 2 5.41 -52.96 -13.59
C PRO A 2 6.87 -53.41 -13.29
N ASN A 3 7.72 -52.40 -13.03
CA ASN A 3 8.58 -52.26 -11.82
C ASN A 3 9.77 -53.26 -11.62
N ARG A 4 10.76 -52.82 -10.81
CA ARG A 4 11.89 -53.58 -10.21
C ARG A 4 13.04 -53.93 -11.19
N ARG A 5 14.33 -53.98 -10.78
CA ARG A 5 14.94 -53.81 -9.43
C ARG A 5 16.45 -53.45 -9.54
N THR A 6 16.95 -52.70 -8.55
CA THR A 6 18.36 -52.65 -8.05
C THR A 6 19.54 -52.71 -9.04
N LEU A 7 20.28 -51.60 -9.15
CA LEU A 7 21.76 -51.68 -9.07
C LEU A 7 22.16 -51.60 -7.58
N PHE A 8 23.14 -52.40 -7.18
CA PHE A 8 23.63 -52.47 -5.79
C PHE A 8 25.14 -52.76 -5.80
N ARG A 9 25.90 -52.09 -4.92
CA ARG A 9 27.34 -52.26 -4.66
C ARG A 9 28.32 -51.99 -5.82
N HIS A 10 29.04 -50.88 -5.71
CA HIS A 10 30.49 -50.96 -5.50
C HIS A 10 30.78 -50.47 -4.09
N LEU A 11 31.29 -51.34 -3.22
CA LEU A 11 31.72 -51.00 -1.85
C LEU A 11 32.62 -52.10 -1.27
N LEU A 12 33.91 -51.78 -1.10
CA LEU A 12 34.95 -52.46 -0.31
C LEU A 12 36.23 -51.60 -0.47
N ALA A 13 37.06 -51.33 0.54
CA ALA A 13 37.00 -51.62 1.98
C ALA A 13 37.17 -50.28 2.76
N VAL A 14 37.15 -50.17 4.10
CA VAL A 14 37.99 -50.87 5.10
C VAL A 14 37.21 -51.22 6.38
N THR A 15 37.43 -52.44 6.85
CA THR A 15 37.04 -53.06 8.13
C THR A 15 37.92 -52.58 9.30
N ALA A 16 37.56 -52.66 10.59
CA ALA A 16 36.29 -52.64 11.34
C ALA A 16 36.64 -52.70 12.85
N CYS A 17 35.70 -52.36 13.75
CA CYS A 17 35.58 -53.02 15.05
C CYS A 17 34.21 -52.73 15.69
N VAL A 18 33.72 -53.63 16.54
CA VAL A 18 32.40 -53.51 17.20
C VAL A 18 32.58 -53.51 18.71
N GLY A 19 31.94 -52.57 19.39
CA GLY A 19 31.80 -52.54 20.84
C GLY A 19 30.51 -51.79 21.19
N ALA A 20 29.52 -52.51 21.72
CA ALA A 20 28.21 -51.95 22.05
C ALA A 20 28.01 -51.91 23.56
N LEU A 21 27.56 -50.76 24.10
CA LEU A 21 26.73 -50.61 25.30
C LEU A 21 26.44 -49.13 25.55
N GLY A 22 25.27 -48.82 26.13
CA GLY A 22 24.96 -47.49 26.68
C GLY A 22 24.02 -46.61 25.83
N PHE A 23 22.74 -46.57 26.19
CA PHE A 23 21.88 -45.42 25.89
C PHE A 23 22.31 -44.25 26.78
N ALA A 24 22.88 -43.19 26.20
CA ALA A 24 23.19 -41.96 26.93
C ALA A 24 23.12 -40.73 26.00
N GLY A 25 22.07 -39.93 26.18
CA GLY A 25 21.99 -38.55 25.66
C GLY A 25 21.95 -38.41 24.13
N ALA A 26 20.76 -38.08 23.60
CA ALA A 26 20.72 -37.23 22.42
C ALA A 26 21.33 -35.87 22.83
N ALA A 27 22.58 -35.62 22.43
CA ALA A 27 23.25 -34.35 22.68
C ALA A 27 22.48 -33.25 21.93
N ALA A 28 21.64 -32.52 22.67
CA ALA A 28 20.74 -31.54 22.09
C ALA A 28 21.54 -30.51 21.29
N ALA A 29 21.21 -30.36 20.00
CA ALA A 29 21.56 -29.17 19.26
C ALA A 29 20.92 -27.99 20.01
N GLN A 30 21.75 -27.23 20.73
CA GLN A 30 21.27 -26.17 21.62
C GLN A 30 20.56 -25.12 20.77
N GLY A 31 19.23 -25.13 20.83
CA GLY A 31 18.41 -24.11 20.18
C GLY A 31 18.86 -22.75 20.67
N LEU A 32 19.38 -21.93 19.74
CA LEU A 32 19.72 -20.54 20.05
C LEU A 32 18.49 -19.87 20.65
N SER A 33 18.70 -19.12 21.74
CA SER A 33 17.63 -18.55 22.56
C SER A 33 16.52 -17.94 21.69
N PRO A 34 15.22 -18.12 22.01
CA PRO A 34 14.11 -17.62 21.20
C PRO A 34 14.06 -16.08 21.08
N LYS A 35 14.93 -15.38 21.81
CA LYS A 35 15.20 -13.94 21.66
C LYS A 35 16.03 -13.62 20.40
N ILE A 36 16.83 -14.56 19.89
CA ILE A 36 17.62 -14.40 18.66
C ILE A 36 16.68 -14.69 17.48
N SER A 37 16.55 -13.76 16.53
CA SER A 37 15.67 -13.95 15.38
C SER A 37 16.13 -15.12 14.50
N THR A 38 15.19 -15.80 13.85
CA THR A 38 15.41 -17.07 13.15
C THR A 38 16.46 -16.98 12.05
N ASP A 39 16.51 -15.89 11.30
CA ASP A 39 17.53 -15.62 10.27
C ASP A 39 18.94 -15.48 10.85
N LEU A 40 19.10 -14.72 11.95
CA LEU A 40 20.37 -14.59 12.67
C LEU A 40 20.78 -15.89 13.36
N ALA A 41 19.81 -16.68 13.86
CA ALA A 41 20.05 -17.99 14.45
C ALA A 41 20.50 -19.04 13.41
N SER A 42 19.87 -19.06 12.23
CA SER A 42 20.28 -19.90 11.09
C SER A 42 21.65 -19.48 10.55
N PHE A 43 21.95 -18.19 10.48
CA PHE A 43 23.29 -17.71 10.12
C PHE A 43 24.36 -18.13 11.15
N ALA A 44 24.03 -18.06 12.45
CA ALA A 44 24.95 -18.39 13.54
C ALA A 44 25.22 -19.90 13.71
N SER A 45 24.29 -20.76 13.30
CA SER A 45 24.41 -22.22 13.37
C SER A 45 24.94 -22.87 12.07
N ALA A 46 25.10 -22.11 10.99
CA ALA A 46 25.58 -22.61 9.71
C ALA A 46 27.09 -22.91 9.72
N SER A 47 27.48 -24.11 9.27
CA SER A 47 28.88 -24.47 9.02
C SER A 47 29.53 -23.69 7.87
N ALA A 48 28.71 -23.14 6.96
CA ALA A 48 29.11 -22.19 5.94
C ALA A 48 28.02 -21.09 5.82
N PRO A 49 28.11 -19.99 6.59
CA PRO A 49 27.07 -18.96 6.62
C PRO A 49 26.93 -18.23 5.26
N PRO A 50 25.69 -17.90 4.83
CA PRO A 50 25.45 -17.20 3.56
C PRO A 50 25.99 -15.75 3.61
N LYS A 51 26.44 -15.22 2.47
CA LYS A 51 26.90 -13.81 2.39
C LYS A 51 25.72 -12.84 2.50
N VAL A 52 25.55 -12.23 3.67
CA VAL A 52 24.48 -11.25 3.97
C VAL A 52 25.06 -9.85 4.25
N SER A 53 24.33 -8.78 3.90
CA SER A 53 24.80 -7.38 4.07
C SER A 53 25.11 -7.00 5.52
N TRP A 54 24.53 -7.75 6.45
CA TRP A 54 24.59 -7.53 7.88
C TRP A 54 25.63 -8.38 8.61
N ALA A 55 26.43 -9.22 7.95
CA ALA A 55 27.49 -10.00 8.61
C ALA A 55 28.76 -10.19 7.76
N LYS A 56 29.92 -10.30 8.42
CA LYS A 56 31.24 -10.41 7.77
C LYS A 56 32.26 -11.10 8.68
N SER A 57 33.13 -11.93 8.11
CA SER A 57 34.33 -12.43 8.82
C SER A 57 35.47 -11.41 8.77
N LEU A 58 36.10 -11.17 9.91
CA LEU A 58 37.21 -10.25 10.14
C LEU A 58 38.25 -10.95 11.01
N GLY A 59 39.49 -11.06 10.55
CA GLY A 59 40.57 -11.71 11.31
C GLY A 59 40.34 -13.20 11.64
N GLY A 60 39.46 -13.89 10.90
CA GLY A 60 39.04 -15.27 11.17
C GLY A 60 37.79 -15.41 12.06
N GLN A 61 37.30 -14.32 12.65
CA GLN A 61 36.09 -14.31 13.48
C GLN A 61 34.91 -13.69 12.75
N THR A 62 33.74 -14.32 12.80
CA THR A 62 32.52 -13.80 12.15
C THR A 62 31.81 -12.80 13.07
N TYR A 63 31.52 -11.61 12.54
CA TYR A 63 30.77 -10.54 13.19
C TYR A 63 29.44 -10.29 12.49
N ALA A 64 28.41 -9.96 13.26
CA ALA A 64 27.10 -9.54 12.77
C ALA A 64 26.74 -8.13 13.26
N LYS A 65 26.16 -7.32 12.38
CA LYS A 65 25.46 -6.07 12.69
C LYS A 65 24.05 -6.43 13.16
N VAL A 66 23.75 -6.14 14.41
CA VAL A 66 22.51 -6.54 15.09
C VAL A 66 21.81 -5.35 15.74
N LEU A 67 20.50 -5.49 15.94
CA LEU A 67 19.65 -4.66 16.78
C LEU A 67 19.33 -5.49 18.03
N ILE A 68 19.78 -5.03 19.20
CA ILE A 68 19.55 -5.67 20.49
C ILE A 68 18.49 -4.85 21.23
N VAL A 69 17.28 -5.41 21.38
CA VAL A 69 16.13 -4.83 22.09
C VAL A 69 16.21 -5.21 23.57
N ALA A 70 15.91 -4.27 24.47
CA ALA A 70 16.19 -4.39 25.89
C ALA A 70 15.00 -4.09 26.82
N SER A 71 15.07 -4.62 28.04
CA SER A 71 14.10 -4.43 29.13
C SER A 71 14.73 -3.74 30.34
N GLY A 72 13.93 -3.42 31.36
CA GLY A 72 14.38 -2.74 32.58
C GLY A 72 14.47 -1.21 32.44
N SER A 73 14.73 -0.52 33.55
CA SER A 73 14.56 0.93 33.65
C SER A 73 15.69 1.78 33.05
N ASP A 74 16.86 1.21 32.74
CA ASP A 74 18.02 1.94 32.18
C ASP A 74 17.69 2.53 30.79
N ALA A 75 17.50 3.85 30.72
CA ALA A 75 17.17 4.56 29.49
C ALA A 75 18.38 4.80 28.55
N ARG A 76 19.60 4.41 28.95
CA ARG A 76 20.82 4.54 28.14
C ARG A 76 21.48 3.18 27.83
N LEU A 77 20.84 2.09 28.24
CA LEU A 77 21.31 0.70 28.07
C LEU A 77 22.76 0.51 28.54
N THR A 78 23.16 1.24 29.59
CA THR A 78 24.53 1.41 30.06
C THR A 78 25.19 0.06 30.36
N ASN A 79 24.50 -0.79 31.12
CA ASN A 79 25.00 -2.12 31.49
C ASN A 79 25.05 -3.09 30.30
N LEU A 80 24.10 -2.97 29.37
CA LEU A 80 24.01 -3.82 28.17
C LEU A 80 25.05 -3.43 27.11
N ARG A 81 25.33 -2.12 26.96
CA ARG A 81 26.42 -1.59 26.12
C ARG A 81 27.78 -2.03 26.65
N ALA A 82 27.99 -1.94 27.97
CA ALA A 82 29.21 -2.43 28.61
C ALA A 82 29.39 -3.95 28.36
N ALA A 83 28.31 -4.74 28.43
CA ALA A 83 28.35 -6.16 28.12
C ALA A 83 28.68 -6.47 26.65
N VAL A 84 28.14 -5.71 25.69
CA VAL A 84 28.51 -5.84 24.27
C VAL A 84 29.98 -5.49 24.02
N LEU A 85 30.49 -4.44 24.64
CA LEU A 85 31.91 -4.07 24.54
C LEU A 85 32.82 -5.14 25.16
N ALA A 86 32.46 -5.67 26.33
CA ALA A 86 33.19 -6.75 27.00
C ALA A 86 33.19 -8.07 26.20
N GLN A 87 32.16 -8.29 25.37
CA GLN A 87 32.07 -9.42 24.43
C GLN A 87 32.77 -9.15 23.08
N GLY A 88 33.66 -8.16 22.99
CA GLY A 88 34.40 -7.81 21.77
C GLY A 88 33.53 -7.17 20.67
N GLY A 89 32.33 -6.72 21.02
CA GLY A 89 31.44 -5.98 20.13
C GLY A 89 31.72 -4.47 20.11
N SER A 90 30.89 -3.73 19.39
CA SER A 90 30.93 -2.27 19.29
C SER A 90 29.51 -1.73 19.14
N VAL A 91 29.16 -0.65 19.83
CA VAL A 91 27.80 -0.07 19.78
C VAL A 91 27.78 1.11 18.83
N TYR A 92 26.96 1.02 17.78
CA TYR A 92 26.80 2.05 16.74
C TYR A 92 25.79 3.14 17.13
N SER A 93 24.69 2.78 17.78
CA SER A 93 23.63 3.70 18.18
C SER A 93 22.78 3.11 19.31
N VAL A 94 22.13 3.97 20.10
CA VAL A 94 21.16 3.60 21.14
C VAL A 94 19.83 4.26 20.80
N PHE A 95 18.83 3.44 20.50
CA PHE A 95 17.51 3.87 20.04
C PHE A 95 16.56 4.03 21.23
N ALA A 96 16.35 5.27 21.64
CA ALA A 96 15.41 5.61 22.71
C ALA A 96 13.94 5.21 22.38
N SER A 97 13.58 5.17 21.09
CA SER A 97 12.23 4.89 20.60
C SER A 97 11.77 3.44 20.75
N VAL A 98 12.70 2.47 20.65
CA VAL A 98 12.41 1.03 20.71
C VAL A 98 13.20 0.32 21.82
N ARG A 99 13.76 1.10 22.77
CA ARG A 99 14.62 0.65 23.88
C ARG A 99 15.68 -0.38 23.42
N ALA A 100 16.33 -0.08 22.32
CA ALA A 100 17.27 -1.00 21.65
C ALA A 100 18.61 -0.32 21.36
N MET A 101 19.59 -1.09 20.88
CA MET A 101 20.84 -0.54 20.35
C MET A 101 21.31 -1.30 19.11
N ALA A 102 21.86 -0.56 18.15
CA ALA A 102 22.58 -1.13 17.02
C ALA A 102 24.01 -1.46 17.49
N ALA A 103 24.44 -2.70 17.27
CA ALA A 103 25.78 -3.16 17.61
C ALA A 103 26.41 -3.98 16.49
N LEU A 104 27.73 -3.97 16.42
CA LEU A 104 28.51 -5.08 15.88
C LEU A 104 28.79 -6.04 17.02
N VAL A 105 28.56 -7.33 16.83
CA VAL A 105 28.92 -8.36 17.82
C VAL A 105 29.61 -9.54 17.13
N PRO A 106 30.58 -10.21 17.75
CA PRO A 106 30.95 -11.55 17.34
C PRO A 106 29.73 -12.46 17.36
N VAL A 107 29.57 -13.31 16.35
CA VAL A 107 28.47 -14.28 16.28
C VAL A 107 28.52 -15.24 17.48
N SER A 108 29.73 -15.57 17.95
CA SER A 108 29.98 -16.34 19.16
C SER A 108 29.47 -15.69 20.46
N ALA A 109 29.23 -14.37 20.47
CA ALA A 109 28.70 -13.66 21.63
C ALA A 109 27.16 -13.67 21.72
N LEU A 110 26.45 -14.03 20.63
CA LEU A 110 24.99 -14.00 20.59
C LEU A 110 24.30 -14.81 21.70
N PRO A 111 24.75 -16.04 22.08
CA PRO A 111 24.13 -16.78 23.18
C PRO A 111 24.30 -16.07 24.52
N ALA A 112 25.50 -15.54 24.81
CA ALA A 112 25.80 -14.84 26.05
C ALA A 112 25.04 -13.51 26.20
N LEU A 113 24.78 -12.82 25.08
CA LEU A 113 23.96 -11.62 25.05
C LEU A 113 22.47 -11.94 25.21
N ALA A 114 21.95 -12.97 24.54
CA ALA A 114 20.54 -13.37 24.66
C ALA A 114 20.18 -13.96 26.04
N ALA A 115 21.13 -14.62 26.71
CA ALA A 115 20.97 -15.14 28.06
C ALA A 115 20.71 -14.05 29.13
N ARG A 116 20.98 -12.77 28.83
CA ARG A 116 20.79 -11.67 29.78
C ARG A 116 19.30 -11.41 30.06
N GLY A 117 18.98 -11.08 31.31
CA GLY A 117 17.63 -10.69 31.73
C GLY A 117 17.16 -9.34 31.19
N ASP A 118 18.10 -8.43 30.86
CA ASP A 118 17.82 -7.11 30.29
C ASP A 118 17.74 -7.09 28.75
N VAL A 119 17.79 -8.25 28.09
CA VAL A 119 17.62 -8.40 26.64
C VAL A 119 16.29 -9.09 26.32
N LEU A 120 15.51 -8.49 25.42
CA LEU A 120 14.25 -9.01 24.91
C LEU A 120 14.41 -9.70 23.55
N ALA A 121 15.17 -9.10 22.63
CA ALA A 121 15.39 -9.66 21.29
C ALA A 121 16.75 -9.24 20.70
N ILE A 122 17.27 -10.05 19.77
CA ILE A 122 18.45 -9.76 18.95
C ILE A 122 18.13 -10.13 17.50
N ALA A 123 18.09 -9.14 16.61
CA ALA A 123 17.79 -9.31 15.19
C ALA A 123 18.89 -8.70 14.30
N PRO A 124 19.06 -9.12 13.03
CA PRO A 124 20.07 -8.54 12.16
C PRO A 124 19.65 -7.17 11.63
N ASN A 125 20.64 -6.32 11.34
CA ASN A 125 20.43 -4.98 10.80
C ASN A 125 20.25 -5.03 9.26
N ARG A 126 19.06 -5.48 8.82
CA ARG A 126 18.71 -5.77 7.40
C ARG A 126 18.77 -4.52 6.49
N SER A 127 18.77 -4.72 5.17
CA SER A 127 19.01 -3.65 4.17
C SER A 127 18.07 -3.78 2.94
N THR A 128 17.90 -2.71 2.17
CA THR A 128 16.98 -2.62 1.01
C THR A 128 17.70 -2.06 -0.25
N ALA A 129 17.54 -2.71 -1.42
CA ALA A 129 18.12 -2.31 -2.74
C ALA A 129 17.43 -3.03 -3.93
N ARG A 130 17.49 -2.49 -5.18
CA ARG A 130 16.53 -2.81 -6.28
C ARG A 130 16.89 -2.25 -7.71
N THR A 131 16.49 -2.86 -8.87
CA THR A 131 16.91 -2.50 -10.29
C THR A 131 15.92 -2.57 -11.57
N GLY A 132 14.87 -1.72 -11.73
CA GLY A 132 14.37 -1.00 -12.96
C GLY A 132 12.88 -0.89 -13.49
N SER A 133 12.53 -0.96 -14.85
CA SER A 133 11.46 -0.40 -15.82
C SER A 133 11.02 -1.20 -17.07
N LEU A 134 9.98 -0.68 -17.78
CA LEU A 134 10.08 -0.12 -19.17
C LEU A 134 8.96 0.96 -19.43
N VAL A 135 8.96 2.04 -18.64
CA VAL A 135 7.74 2.81 -18.26
C VAL A 135 6.85 3.30 -19.39
N ALA A 136 7.28 4.26 -20.23
CA ALA A 136 6.33 5.00 -21.09
C ALA A 136 5.54 4.07 -22.04
N GLU A 137 6.21 3.04 -22.55
CA GLU A 137 5.66 2.05 -23.47
C GLU A 137 4.85 0.97 -22.73
N ALA A 138 5.36 0.41 -21.62
CA ALA A 138 4.66 -0.61 -20.83
C ALA A 138 3.44 -0.07 -20.06
N THR A 139 3.36 1.24 -19.78
CA THR A 139 2.18 1.88 -19.17
C THR A 139 1.10 2.27 -20.19
N GLY A 140 1.39 2.22 -21.48
CA GLY A 140 0.51 2.68 -22.55
C GLY A 140 0.42 4.21 -22.70
N THR A 141 1.32 4.96 -22.07
CA THR A 141 1.35 6.43 -22.15
C THR A 141 1.57 6.90 -23.59
N THR A 142 2.38 6.15 -24.35
CA THR A 142 2.64 6.38 -25.79
C THR A 142 1.40 6.31 -26.69
N ALA A 143 0.29 5.73 -26.24
CA ALA A 143 -0.97 5.66 -27.01
C ALA A 143 -1.89 6.88 -26.81
N VAL A 144 -1.68 7.66 -25.73
CA VAL A 144 -2.49 8.84 -25.38
C VAL A 144 -2.51 9.98 -26.44
N PRO A 145 -1.46 10.19 -27.28
CA PRO A 145 -1.51 11.19 -28.36
C PRO A 145 -2.60 10.98 -29.43
N GLY A 146 -3.18 9.78 -29.56
CA GLY A 146 -4.14 9.46 -30.63
C GLY A 146 -5.52 10.12 -30.54
N PHE A 147 -5.80 10.90 -29.48
CA PHE A 147 -7.17 11.25 -29.07
C PHE A 147 -7.79 12.53 -29.68
N GLY A 148 -7.24 13.02 -30.79
CA GLY A 148 -7.89 14.00 -31.67
C GLY A 148 -7.69 15.49 -31.33
N THR A 149 -6.71 15.82 -30.50
CA THR A 149 -6.28 17.20 -30.20
C THR A 149 -4.89 17.46 -30.75
N ALA A 150 -4.58 18.71 -31.10
CA ALA A 150 -3.27 19.12 -31.66
C ALA A 150 -2.10 19.06 -30.64
N SER A 151 -2.36 18.56 -29.43
CA SER A 151 -1.40 18.24 -28.38
C SER A 151 -1.87 16.99 -27.65
N ALA A 152 -0.93 16.11 -27.28
CA ALA A 152 -1.19 14.98 -26.40
C ALA A 152 -1.47 15.44 -24.96
N PHE A 153 -2.15 14.61 -24.17
CA PHE A 153 -2.25 14.82 -22.73
C PHE A 153 -0.91 14.42 -22.07
N ASP A 154 -0.21 15.41 -21.53
CA ASP A 154 1.14 15.35 -20.97
C ASP A 154 1.17 15.66 -19.46
N GLY A 155 0.02 15.88 -18.82
CA GLY A 155 -0.10 16.34 -17.43
C GLY A 155 0.18 17.84 -17.23
N ARG A 156 0.37 18.63 -18.30
CA ARG A 156 0.58 20.08 -18.22
C ARG A 156 -0.57 20.79 -17.50
N GLY A 157 -0.19 21.69 -16.60
CA GLY A 157 -1.09 22.43 -15.74
C GLY A 157 -1.30 21.78 -14.36
N VAL A 158 -0.88 20.53 -14.17
CA VAL A 158 -0.95 19.82 -12.89
C VAL A 158 0.42 19.83 -12.19
N GLY A 159 0.41 20.11 -10.88
CA GLY A 159 1.57 19.99 -10.01
C GLY A 159 1.67 18.60 -9.36
N ILE A 160 2.87 18.01 -9.40
CA ILE A 160 3.25 16.79 -8.69
C ILE A 160 4.30 17.15 -7.63
N ALA A 161 4.00 16.92 -6.37
CA ALA A 161 5.00 16.94 -5.30
C ALA A 161 5.67 15.57 -5.14
N VAL A 162 6.99 15.57 -4.99
CA VAL A 162 7.79 14.36 -4.78
C VAL A 162 8.46 14.47 -3.41
N LEU A 163 8.08 13.60 -2.47
CA LEU A 163 8.66 13.56 -1.12
C LEU A 163 9.75 12.48 -1.09
N ASP A 164 11.01 12.89 -1.24
CA ASP A 164 12.14 11.98 -1.47
C ASP A 164 13.49 12.63 -1.05
N SER A 165 14.61 12.27 -1.71
CA SER A 165 15.97 12.76 -1.43
C SER A 165 16.37 14.09 -2.10
N GLY A 166 15.48 14.68 -2.89
CA GLY A 166 15.75 15.86 -3.73
C GLY A 166 15.44 15.59 -5.21
N ILE A 167 15.40 16.63 -6.04
CA ILE A 167 15.36 16.51 -7.51
C ILE A 167 16.47 17.34 -8.13
N ASP A 168 17.30 16.76 -9.00
CA ASP A 168 18.15 17.52 -9.90
C ASP A 168 17.31 18.25 -10.98
N TRP A 169 16.98 19.50 -10.65
CA TRP A 169 16.26 20.44 -11.50
C TRP A 169 17.04 20.91 -12.74
N ASP A 170 18.36 20.73 -12.76
CA ASP A 170 19.27 21.19 -13.82
C ASP A 170 19.41 20.11 -14.90
N HIS A 171 19.30 18.83 -14.53
CA HIS A 171 19.23 17.70 -15.46
C HIS A 171 18.12 17.89 -16.51
N ARG A 172 18.44 17.63 -17.78
CA ARG A 172 17.63 18.01 -18.95
C ARG A 172 16.25 17.37 -19.01
N ASN A 173 16.06 16.15 -18.48
CA ASN A 173 14.71 15.57 -18.28
C ASN A 173 13.77 16.47 -17.44
N MET A 174 14.28 17.31 -16.52
CA MET A 174 13.47 18.22 -15.70
C MET A 174 13.20 19.57 -16.37
N GLN A 175 13.83 19.86 -17.50
CA GLN A 175 13.66 21.11 -18.23
C GLN A 175 12.42 21.07 -19.16
N ASP A 176 11.96 22.24 -19.59
CA ASP A 176 10.94 22.42 -20.63
C ASP A 176 11.58 22.51 -22.04
N ALA A 177 10.79 22.89 -23.05
CA ALA A 177 11.29 22.97 -24.44
C ALA A 177 12.27 24.13 -24.69
N ALA A 178 12.34 25.11 -23.78
CA ALA A 178 13.25 26.26 -23.84
C ALA A 178 14.46 26.11 -22.90
N GLY A 179 14.63 24.94 -22.26
CA GLY A 179 15.72 24.68 -21.31
C GLY A 179 15.49 25.24 -19.90
N LYS A 180 14.28 25.74 -19.59
CA LYS A 180 13.94 26.23 -18.26
C LYS A 180 13.48 25.06 -17.38
N THR A 181 13.95 24.98 -16.13
CA THR A 181 13.50 23.91 -15.21
C THR A 181 11.99 23.97 -14.93
N ARG A 182 11.37 22.80 -14.81
CA ARG A 182 9.97 22.58 -14.37
C ARG A 182 9.85 22.25 -12.89
N VAL A 183 10.96 22.17 -12.15
CA VAL A 183 10.95 22.15 -10.68
C VAL A 183 10.67 23.57 -10.20
N ALA A 184 9.41 23.86 -9.85
CA ALA A 184 8.94 25.22 -9.60
C ALA A 184 9.39 25.77 -8.24
N GLN A 185 9.44 24.91 -7.22
CA GLN A 185 9.90 25.21 -5.87
C GLN A 185 10.64 23.99 -5.30
N VAL A 186 11.54 24.26 -4.35
CA VAL A 186 12.31 23.26 -3.59
C VAL A 186 12.20 23.59 -2.10
N VAL A 187 11.90 22.59 -1.28
CA VAL A 187 12.04 22.64 0.18
C VAL A 187 12.96 21.50 0.65
N ASP A 188 14.00 21.84 1.42
CA ASP A 188 14.89 20.88 2.06
C ASP A 188 14.54 20.82 3.55
N VAL A 189 13.61 19.91 3.88
CA VAL A 189 13.10 19.71 5.25
C VAL A 189 14.22 19.25 6.17
N VAL A 190 15.11 18.38 5.66
CA VAL A 190 16.24 17.82 6.42
C VAL A 190 17.24 18.92 6.81
N ALA A 191 17.60 19.80 5.88
CA ALA A 191 18.51 20.92 6.15
C ALA A 191 17.87 21.95 7.11
N LEU A 192 16.59 22.27 6.95
CA LEU A 192 15.87 23.22 7.78
C LEU A 192 15.66 22.70 9.21
N ASN A 193 15.21 21.46 9.39
CA ASN A 193 15.08 20.83 10.71
C ASN A 193 16.44 20.75 11.42
N LYS A 194 17.52 20.40 10.69
CA LYS A 194 18.90 20.40 11.21
C LYS A 194 19.41 21.81 11.57
N GLN A 195 18.94 22.86 10.91
CA GLN A 195 19.29 24.25 11.23
C GLN A 195 18.56 24.77 12.48
N ILE A 196 17.28 24.43 12.65
CA ILE A 196 16.41 24.97 13.71
C ILE A 196 16.48 24.12 14.99
N VAL A 197 16.26 22.81 14.84
CA VAL A 197 16.12 21.83 15.93
C VAL A 197 17.48 21.19 16.29
N GLY A 198 18.47 21.33 15.41
CA GLY A 198 19.85 20.90 15.64
C GLY A 198 19.97 19.38 15.74
N THR A 199 20.08 18.88 16.97
CA THR A 199 20.15 17.43 17.26
C THR A 199 18.87 16.88 17.89
N GLY A 200 17.86 17.71 18.18
CA GLY A 200 16.60 17.30 18.81
C GLY A 200 16.64 17.02 20.31
N TRP A 201 17.81 17.04 20.97
CA TRP A 201 17.95 16.69 22.39
C TRP A 201 17.76 17.85 23.39
N ALA A 202 17.34 19.03 22.91
CA ALA A 202 17.15 20.23 23.74
C ALA A 202 15.83 20.16 24.54
N ARG A 203 15.92 19.81 25.83
CA ARG A 203 14.76 19.75 26.73
C ARG A 203 14.13 21.13 26.96
N GLY A 204 12.80 21.18 27.07
CA GLY A 204 12.07 22.41 27.41
C GLY A 204 12.17 23.51 26.35
N LYS A 205 12.43 23.15 25.09
CA LYS A 205 12.42 24.06 23.95
C LYS A 205 11.28 23.66 23.02
N ASP A 206 10.38 24.62 22.80
CA ASP A 206 9.44 24.57 21.69
C ASP A 206 10.09 25.24 20.47
N TYR A 207 10.10 24.53 19.35
CA TYR A 207 10.57 25.00 18.05
C TYR A 207 9.44 25.11 17.03
N SER A 208 8.20 24.75 17.38
CA SER A 208 7.05 24.66 16.46
C SER A 208 6.82 25.95 15.68
N GLU A 209 6.78 27.10 16.37
CA GLU A 209 6.78 28.43 15.77
C GLU A 209 7.97 28.62 14.81
N GLN A 210 9.22 28.40 15.27
CA GLN A 210 10.41 28.68 14.47
C GLN A 210 10.49 27.82 13.20
N VAL A 211 10.06 26.56 13.31
CA VAL A 211 9.82 25.63 12.19
C VAL A 211 8.78 26.24 11.25
N ARG A 212 7.57 26.56 11.74
CA ARG A 212 6.46 27.15 10.97
C ARG A 212 6.92 28.39 10.18
N TRP A 213 7.50 29.37 10.86
CA TRP A 213 8.04 30.60 10.24
C TRP A 213 9.10 30.32 9.16
N GLN A 214 10.03 29.37 9.37
CA GLN A 214 11.12 29.13 8.42
C GLN A 214 10.71 28.29 7.20
N PHE A 215 9.63 27.51 7.29
CA PHE A 215 8.95 26.90 6.14
C PHE A 215 8.02 27.88 5.37
N GLY A 216 7.95 29.15 5.79
CA GLY A 216 7.17 30.20 5.14
C GLY A 216 5.68 30.18 5.49
N TYR A 217 5.33 29.58 6.63
CA TYR A 217 3.97 29.54 7.15
C TYR A 217 3.77 30.75 8.09
N ASP A 218 3.23 31.82 7.53
CA ASP A 218 2.81 33.05 8.23
C ASP A 218 1.30 33.23 8.04
N ASP A 219 0.54 33.00 9.11
CA ASP A 219 -0.92 33.15 9.16
C ASP A 219 -1.41 34.57 8.81
N SER A 220 -0.56 35.58 9.00
CA SER A 220 -0.84 36.99 8.72
C SER A 220 -0.42 37.41 7.31
N ARG A 221 0.56 36.72 6.71
CA ARG A 221 1.07 36.98 5.35
C ARG A 221 1.57 35.70 4.65
N PRO A 222 0.69 34.87 4.07
CA PRO A 222 1.10 33.78 3.18
C PRO A 222 1.50 34.30 1.77
N SER A 223 2.17 35.45 1.72
CA SER A 223 2.76 36.03 0.51
C SER A 223 4.07 35.30 0.21
N ASP A 224 4.02 34.34 -0.72
CA ASP A 224 5.10 33.39 -1.04
C ASP A 224 6.52 33.98 -0.94
N PRO A 225 7.23 33.77 0.19
CA PRO A 225 8.60 34.23 0.37
C PRO A 225 9.61 33.14 -0.06
N VAL A 226 9.12 32.01 -0.57
CA VAL A 226 9.86 30.78 -0.82
C VAL A 226 9.57 30.24 -2.23
N ALA A 227 9.34 31.15 -3.18
CA ALA A 227 9.86 31.06 -4.54
C ALA A 227 11.40 31.07 -4.54
N ARG A 228 12.01 30.18 -3.73
CA ARG A 228 13.44 29.87 -3.76
C ARG A 228 13.68 29.16 -5.08
N ALA A 229 14.07 29.95 -6.08
CA ALA A 229 14.71 29.45 -7.27
C ALA A 229 15.77 28.40 -6.84
N PRO A 230 15.81 27.21 -7.46
CA PRO A 230 16.65 26.13 -6.98
C PRO A 230 18.13 26.51 -6.90
N LYS A 231 18.76 26.33 -5.73
CA LYS A 231 20.02 27.01 -5.35
C LYS A 231 21.12 26.12 -4.73
N SER A 232 20.87 24.84 -4.49
CA SER A 232 21.94 23.92 -4.11
C SER A 232 22.89 23.71 -5.29
N HIS A 233 24.16 23.44 -5.00
CA HIS A 233 25.11 22.99 -6.03
C HIS A 233 25.10 21.46 -6.18
N GLN A 234 24.47 20.76 -5.24
CA GLN A 234 24.26 19.32 -5.20
C GLN A 234 22.79 19.10 -4.81
N PRO A 235 21.87 19.00 -5.78
CA PRO A 235 20.43 19.12 -5.55
C PRO A 235 19.84 17.89 -4.86
N ASP A 236 20.16 16.71 -5.39
CA ASP A 236 19.80 15.39 -4.85
C ASP A 236 21.11 14.62 -4.58
N PRO A 237 21.67 14.70 -3.36
CA PRO A 237 22.93 14.03 -3.02
C PRO A 237 22.83 12.50 -2.95
N ASN A 238 21.60 11.94 -2.98
CA ASN A 238 21.40 10.49 -2.98
C ASN A 238 21.24 9.92 -4.39
N GLY A 239 20.40 10.57 -5.21
CA GLY A 239 20.07 10.19 -6.59
C GLY A 239 18.71 9.51 -6.76
N HIS A 240 18.02 9.11 -5.68
CA HIS A 240 16.75 8.39 -5.77
C HIS A 240 15.59 9.30 -6.22
N GLY A 241 15.42 10.46 -5.59
CA GLY A 241 14.34 11.39 -5.88
C GLY A 241 14.38 11.95 -7.32
N THR A 242 15.57 12.12 -7.89
CA THR A 242 15.73 12.53 -9.30
C THR A 242 15.26 11.46 -10.28
N VAL A 243 15.57 10.19 -10.02
CA VAL A 243 15.01 9.06 -10.77
C VAL A 243 13.49 9.06 -10.64
N VAL A 244 12.96 9.09 -9.41
CA VAL A 244 11.52 9.13 -9.09
C VAL A 244 10.79 10.24 -9.86
N ALA A 245 11.29 11.46 -9.82
CA ALA A 245 10.72 12.60 -10.53
C ALA A 245 10.75 12.43 -12.07
N SER A 246 11.80 11.82 -12.61
CA SER A 246 11.94 11.60 -14.06
C SER A 246 10.92 10.60 -14.60
N ILE A 247 10.45 9.67 -13.77
CA ILE A 247 9.46 8.66 -14.15
C ILE A 247 8.05 9.23 -14.07
N ALA A 248 7.81 10.07 -13.06
CA ALA A 248 6.55 10.79 -12.94
C ALA A 248 6.38 11.77 -14.11
N ALA A 249 7.40 12.57 -14.42
CA ALA A 249 7.25 13.74 -15.28
C ALA A 249 8.47 14.13 -16.14
N GLY A 250 9.46 13.26 -16.32
CA GLY A 250 10.67 13.55 -17.12
C GLY A 250 10.38 13.67 -18.62
N ARG A 251 11.17 14.48 -19.33
CA ARG A 251 11.12 14.66 -20.79
C ARG A 251 12.36 14.05 -21.45
N GLY A 252 12.37 12.73 -21.67
CA GLY A 252 13.53 11.99 -22.16
C GLY A 252 13.62 11.83 -23.69
N SER A 253 12.58 12.21 -24.43
CA SER A 253 12.46 11.97 -25.88
C SER A 253 13.45 12.77 -26.77
N TYR A 254 14.40 13.48 -26.17
CA TYR A 254 15.52 14.11 -26.88
C TYR A 254 16.72 13.17 -27.05
N GLN A 255 16.72 12.01 -26.39
CA GLN A 255 17.82 11.05 -26.37
C GLN A 255 17.35 9.61 -26.62
N SER A 256 18.32 8.73 -26.90
CA SER A 256 18.12 7.29 -27.08
C SER A 256 18.95 6.54 -26.04
N PRO A 257 18.36 5.62 -25.24
CA PRO A 257 16.93 5.30 -25.17
C PRO A 257 16.06 6.45 -24.63
N ASP A 258 14.79 6.50 -25.03
CA ASP A 258 13.83 7.46 -24.47
C ASP A 258 13.61 7.17 -22.98
N SER A 259 13.70 8.22 -22.16
CA SER A 259 13.55 8.21 -20.70
C SER A 259 12.40 9.09 -20.23
N SER A 260 11.41 9.33 -21.09
CA SER A 260 10.22 10.11 -20.77
C SER A 260 9.37 9.44 -19.68
N GLY A 261 8.97 10.25 -18.71
CA GLY A 261 8.01 9.85 -17.68
C GLY A 261 6.57 9.86 -18.20
N VAL A 262 5.62 9.52 -17.32
CA VAL A 262 4.20 9.41 -17.70
C VAL A 262 3.52 10.78 -17.91
N ALA A 263 3.96 11.83 -17.22
CA ALA A 263 3.43 13.19 -17.32
C ALA A 263 4.51 14.23 -17.72
N PRO A 264 5.08 14.16 -18.94
CA PRO A 264 6.22 14.98 -19.36
C PRO A 264 5.96 16.51 -19.37
N GLY A 265 4.70 16.95 -19.31
CA GLY A 265 4.29 18.36 -19.22
C GLY A 265 4.01 18.86 -17.80
N ALA A 266 3.92 17.97 -16.81
CA ALA A 266 3.60 18.34 -15.43
C ALA A 266 4.67 19.26 -14.79
N THR A 267 4.25 19.99 -13.76
CA THR A 267 5.13 20.82 -12.93
C THR A 267 5.57 20.03 -11.70
N LEU A 268 6.85 20.09 -11.36
CA LEU A 268 7.44 19.36 -10.24
C LEU A 268 7.64 20.27 -9.03
N TYR A 269 7.42 19.73 -7.83
CA TYR A 269 7.70 20.36 -6.55
C TYR A 269 8.58 19.41 -5.74
N ASP A 270 9.82 19.83 -5.46
CA ASP A 270 10.79 19.03 -4.73
C ASP A 270 10.61 19.23 -3.22
N VAL A 271 10.29 18.15 -2.52
CA VAL A 271 10.03 18.14 -1.08
C VAL A 271 11.00 17.16 -0.42
N ARG A 272 12.25 17.60 -0.29
CA ARG A 272 13.33 16.75 0.22
C ARG A 272 13.14 16.48 1.71
N VAL A 273 12.80 15.23 2.01
CA VAL A 273 12.59 14.69 3.38
C VAL A 273 13.58 13.56 3.72
N LEU A 274 14.44 13.17 2.78
CA LEU A 274 15.52 12.19 2.99
C LEU A 274 16.91 12.86 2.92
N ASP A 275 17.82 12.40 3.77
CA ASP A 275 19.22 12.81 3.82
C ASP A 275 20.03 12.28 2.62
N GLU A 276 21.32 12.60 2.55
CA GLU A 276 22.22 12.12 1.50
C GLU A 276 22.33 10.57 1.41
N ARG A 277 21.89 9.83 2.44
CA ARG A 277 21.88 8.37 2.50
C ARG A 277 20.51 7.77 2.15
N GLY A 278 19.50 8.59 1.85
CA GLY A 278 18.13 8.15 1.62
C GLY A 278 17.37 7.85 2.91
N VAL A 279 17.78 8.46 4.04
CA VAL A 279 17.17 8.25 5.36
C VAL A 279 16.51 9.54 5.84
N GLY A 280 15.28 9.44 6.33
CA GLY A 280 14.54 10.53 6.96
C GLY A 280 13.74 10.02 8.16
N THR A 281 13.16 10.93 8.95
CA THR A 281 12.26 10.56 10.05
C THR A 281 10.80 10.80 9.66
N VAL A 282 9.86 10.12 10.33
CA VAL A 282 8.43 10.37 10.13
C VAL A 282 8.07 11.85 10.36
N ALA A 283 8.77 12.56 11.25
CA ALA A 283 8.57 14.00 11.46
C ALA A 283 8.96 14.83 10.23
N ASP A 284 10.03 14.49 9.52
CA ASP A 284 10.42 15.16 8.27
C ASP A 284 9.38 14.92 7.17
N LEU A 285 8.87 13.68 7.08
CA LEU A 285 7.79 13.32 6.15
C LEU A 285 6.49 14.10 6.44
N LEU A 286 6.10 14.23 7.71
CA LEU A 286 4.91 14.99 8.13
C LEU A 286 5.05 16.48 7.73
N VAL A 287 6.17 17.11 8.06
CA VAL A 287 6.45 18.51 7.68
C VAL A 287 6.45 18.69 6.16
N GLY A 288 6.93 17.70 5.40
CA GLY A 288 6.82 17.66 3.94
C GLY A 288 5.38 17.60 3.43
N ILE A 289 4.54 16.75 4.03
CA ILE A 289 3.11 16.64 3.69
C ILE A 289 2.38 17.95 3.99
N ASP A 290 2.63 18.56 5.16
CA ASP A 290 2.05 19.84 5.56
C ASP A 290 2.44 20.96 4.61
N TRP A 291 3.72 21.04 4.22
CA TRP A 291 4.22 22.02 3.25
C TRP A 291 3.48 21.95 1.91
N VAL A 292 3.15 20.74 1.45
CA VAL A 292 2.36 20.51 0.22
C VAL A 292 0.88 20.84 0.44
N LEU A 293 0.29 20.46 1.58
CA LEU A 293 -1.10 20.79 1.93
C LEU A 293 -1.37 22.29 1.79
N GLN A 294 -0.52 23.12 2.41
CA GLN A 294 -0.60 24.59 2.39
C GLN A 294 -0.50 25.17 0.97
N ARG A 295 0.31 24.55 0.10
CA ARG A 295 0.61 25.04 -1.26
C ARG A 295 -0.26 24.44 -2.36
N SER A 296 -0.99 23.37 -2.06
CA SER A 296 -1.82 22.61 -3.01
C SER A 296 -2.71 23.50 -3.88
N ARG A 297 -3.49 24.40 -3.27
CA ARG A 297 -4.40 25.32 -3.98
C ARG A 297 -3.71 26.57 -4.52
N LEU A 298 -2.59 26.99 -3.93
CA LEU A 298 -1.78 28.13 -4.41
C LEU A 298 -1.01 27.81 -5.70
N HIS A 299 -0.61 26.56 -5.88
CA HIS A 299 0.31 26.13 -6.94
C HIS A 299 -0.23 24.95 -7.79
N ASN A 300 -1.52 24.64 -7.65
CA ASN A 300 -2.22 23.49 -8.27
C ASN A 300 -1.48 22.15 -8.10
N ILE A 301 -0.90 21.90 -6.93
CA ILE A 301 -0.35 20.60 -6.57
C ILE A 301 -1.53 19.67 -6.27
N ARG A 302 -1.81 18.77 -7.21
CA ARG A 302 -2.94 17.83 -7.14
C ARG A 302 -2.50 16.37 -7.02
N VAL A 303 -1.21 16.09 -7.12
CA VAL A 303 -0.62 14.76 -6.90
C VAL A 303 0.55 14.85 -5.92
N MET A 304 0.66 13.87 -5.03
CA MET A 304 1.74 13.70 -4.07
C MET A 304 2.29 12.28 -4.17
N ASN A 305 3.57 12.15 -4.52
CA ASN A 305 4.25 10.87 -4.65
C ASN A 305 5.14 10.58 -3.44
N LEU A 306 4.85 9.47 -2.75
CA LEU A 306 5.53 8.98 -1.56
C LEU A 306 6.29 7.69 -1.91
N SER A 307 7.46 7.85 -2.54
CA SER A 307 8.35 6.76 -2.97
C SER A 307 9.18 6.14 -1.85
N LEU A 308 8.72 6.29 -0.61
CA LEU A 308 9.37 5.91 0.64
C LEU A 308 8.39 5.16 1.55
N ALA A 309 8.86 4.67 2.69
CA ALA A 309 8.08 3.82 3.57
C ALA A 309 8.53 3.92 5.05
N ALA A 310 7.55 3.86 5.96
CA ALA A 310 7.74 3.57 7.38
C ALA A 310 7.16 2.19 7.71
N ASN A 311 7.64 1.54 8.78
CA ASN A 311 7.14 0.22 9.18
C ASN A 311 5.64 0.29 9.51
N GLY A 312 4.80 -0.42 8.75
CA GLY A 312 3.34 -0.48 8.96
C GLY A 312 2.96 -1.35 10.16
N ILE A 313 3.32 -0.91 11.36
CA ILE A 313 3.06 -1.61 12.63
C ILE A 313 1.69 -1.18 13.17
N ASP A 314 1.53 0.14 13.36
CA ASP A 314 0.32 0.74 13.90
C ASP A 314 -0.78 0.81 12.84
N SER A 315 -2.03 0.62 13.26
CA SER A 315 -3.20 0.65 12.37
C SER A 315 -3.25 1.94 11.56
N PHE A 316 -3.74 1.89 10.31
CA PHE A 316 -3.99 3.09 9.50
C PHE A 316 -4.88 4.14 10.21
N VAL A 317 -5.67 3.73 11.21
CA VAL A 317 -6.50 4.62 12.05
C VAL A 317 -5.64 5.56 12.90
N VAL A 318 -4.49 5.10 13.41
CA VAL A 318 -3.66 5.82 14.39
C VAL A 318 -2.23 6.14 13.92
N ASP A 319 -1.70 5.42 12.92
CA ASP A 319 -0.39 5.68 12.32
C ASP A 319 -0.33 7.14 11.79
N PRO A 320 0.63 7.96 12.26
CA PRO A 320 0.61 9.40 11.97
C PRO A 320 0.87 9.71 10.49
N LEU A 321 1.65 8.88 9.80
CA LEU A 321 1.98 9.06 8.39
C LEU A 321 0.80 8.66 7.49
N ALA A 322 0.06 7.62 7.87
CA ALA A 322 -1.22 7.26 7.26
C ALA A 322 -2.27 8.37 7.48
N ARG A 323 -2.41 8.91 8.70
CA ARG A 323 -3.36 10.02 8.98
C ARG A 323 -3.01 11.31 8.23
N ALA A 324 -1.72 11.63 8.07
CA ALA A 324 -1.28 12.75 7.24
C ALA A 324 -1.58 12.52 5.75
N ALA A 325 -1.37 11.29 5.24
CA ALA A 325 -1.75 10.93 3.88
C ALA A 325 -3.27 11.01 3.64
N ARG A 326 -4.10 10.58 4.61
CA ARG A 326 -5.56 10.80 4.61
C ARG A 326 -5.92 12.28 4.56
N SER A 327 -5.22 13.11 5.32
CA SER A 327 -5.43 14.57 5.35
C SER A 327 -5.11 15.24 4.01
N ALA A 328 -4.08 14.75 3.30
CA ALA A 328 -3.78 15.16 1.92
C ALA A 328 -4.86 14.70 0.92
N VAL A 329 -5.37 13.47 1.05
CA VAL A 329 -6.50 12.99 0.24
C VAL A 329 -7.75 13.84 0.46
N ALA A 330 -8.13 14.07 1.73
CA ALA A 330 -9.27 14.91 2.11
C ALA A 330 -9.16 16.36 1.60
N SER A 331 -7.94 16.87 1.43
CA SER A 331 -7.66 18.19 0.87
C SER A 331 -7.75 18.26 -0.67
N GLY A 332 -8.00 17.12 -1.34
CA GLY A 332 -8.19 17.03 -2.79
C GLY A 332 -6.93 16.63 -3.58
N ILE A 333 -5.91 16.08 -2.90
CA ILE A 333 -4.64 15.66 -3.48
C ILE A 333 -4.64 14.14 -3.71
N VAL A 334 -4.23 13.68 -4.90
CA VAL A 334 -4.01 12.25 -5.17
C VAL A 334 -2.70 11.83 -4.53
N VAL A 335 -2.78 11.14 -3.39
CA VAL A 335 -1.60 10.57 -2.73
C VAL A 335 -1.32 9.18 -3.29
N VAL A 336 -0.11 8.99 -3.79
CA VAL A 336 0.39 7.74 -4.36
C VAL A 336 1.59 7.28 -3.53
N ALA A 337 1.55 6.05 -3.00
CA ALA A 337 2.57 5.53 -2.11
C ALA A 337 3.12 4.18 -2.60
N SER A 338 4.41 3.93 -2.31
CA SER A 338 5.01 2.62 -2.59
C SER A 338 4.46 1.53 -1.67
N ALA A 339 4.23 0.32 -2.19
CA ALA A 339 3.76 -0.82 -1.39
C ALA A 339 4.81 -1.42 -0.44
N SER A 340 6.08 -0.99 -0.49
CA SER A 340 7.29 -1.65 0.07
C SER A 340 7.85 -2.82 -0.77
N ASN A 341 8.90 -3.47 -0.23
CA ASN A 341 9.94 -4.22 -0.94
C ASN A 341 10.12 -5.64 -0.38
N ALA A 342 9.23 -6.07 0.52
CA ALA A 342 9.37 -7.26 1.34
C ALA A 342 8.42 -8.39 0.91
N GLY A 343 8.09 -8.46 -0.39
CA GLY A 343 7.22 -9.49 -0.96
C GLY A 343 7.77 -10.92 -0.98
N LYS A 344 9.09 -11.06 -0.75
CA LYS A 344 9.77 -12.34 -0.56
C LYS A 344 10.78 -12.25 0.58
N ASN A 345 10.97 -13.37 1.30
CA ASN A 345 11.97 -13.48 2.36
C ASN A 345 13.38 -13.81 1.81
N GLU A 346 14.39 -13.89 2.68
CA GLU A 346 15.78 -14.22 2.29
C GLU A 346 15.92 -15.62 1.65
N ALA A 347 14.94 -16.52 1.83
CA ALA A 347 14.84 -17.83 1.18
C ALA A 347 14.05 -17.82 -0.15
N GLY A 348 13.63 -16.64 -0.64
CA GLY A 348 12.90 -16.48 -1.90
C GLY A 348 11.42 -16.92 -1.86
N GLN A 349 10.91 -17.30 -0.70
CA GLN A 349 9.50 -17.66 -0.46
C GLN A 349 8.64 -16.39 -0.40
N GLU A 350 7.38 -16.46 -0.84
CA GLU A 350 6.46 -15.30 -0.77
C GLU A 350 6.15 -14.88 0.66
N VAL A 351 5.95 -13.57 0.85
CA VAL A 351 5.55 -12.98 2.12
C VAL A 351 4.34 -12.08 1.89
N TYR A 352 3.22 -12.46 2.52
CA TYR A 352 1.97 -11.70 2.58
C TYR A 352 1.92 -10.90 3.89
N GLY A 353 1.22 -9.77 3.87
CA GLY A 353 1.19 -8.86 5.02
C GLY A 353 2.30 -7.80 5.06
N ALA A 354 2.99 -7.57 3.94
CA ALA A 354 4.25 -6.84 3.86
C ALA A 354 4.11 -5.34 3.49
N ILE A 355 2.89 -4.80 3.54
CA ILE A 355 2.57 -3.41 3.14
C ILE A 355 3.00 -2.43 4.25
N SER A 356 3.68 -1.34 3.87
CA SER A 356 4.20 -0.30 4.77
C SER A 356 3.28 0.92 4.89
N SER A 357 3.41 1.70 5.97
CA SER A 357 2.85 3.07 6.01
C SER A 357 3.63 3.99 5.05
N PRO A 358 3.00 4.91 4.29
CA PRO A 358 1.56 5.22 4.27
C PRO A 358 0.73 4.35 3.31
N GLY A 359 1.34 3.38 2.62
CA GLY A 359 0.64 2.43 1.74
C GLY A 359 -0.39 1.52 2.43
N THR A 360 -0.45 1.52 3.77
CA THR A 360 -1.50 0.88 4.57
C THR A 360 -2.82 1.65 4.56
N GLU A 361 -2.80 2.93 4.20
CA GLU A 361 -3.95 3.84 4.27
C GLU A 361 -5.00 3.52 3.16
N PRO A 362 -6.30 3.35 3.50
CA PRO A 362 -7.33 2.94 2.54
C PRO A 362 -7.61 3.88 1.36
N SER A 363 -7.50 5.20 1.56
CA SER A 363 -7.78 6.23 0.55
C SER A 363 -6.58 6.49 -0.37
N VAL A 364 -5.35 6.32 0.14
CA VAL A 364 -4.09 6.36 -0.64
C VAL A 364 -4.08 5.32 -1.76
N ILE A 365 -3.45 5.66 -2.90
CA ILE A 365 -3.16 4.71 -3.99
C ILE A 365 -1.82 4.02 -3.70
N THR A 366 -1.88 2.77 -3.27
CA THR A 366 -0.70 1.97 -2.94
C THR A 366 -0.27 1.13 -4.13
N VAL A 367 0.97 1.31 -4.58
CA VAL A 367 1.46 0.80 -5.86
C VAL A 367 2.48 -0.32 -5.66
N GLY A 368 2.13 -1.52 -6.12
CA GLY A 368 3.03 -2.63 -6.28
C GLY A 368 3.84 -2.54 -7.59
N ALA A 369 4.76 -3.47 -7.83
CA ALA A 369 5.66 -3.44 -8.99
C ALA A 369 5.52 -4.68 -9.87
N THR A 370 5.53 -4.49 -11.19
CA THR A 370 5.71 -5.57 -12.17
C THR A 370 7.15 -5.66 -12.66
N ASN A 371 7.49 -6.79 -13.25
CA ASN A 371 8.68 -6.99 -14.04
C ASN A 371 8.25 -7.15 -15.50
N PRO A 372 8.42 -6.12 -16.36
CA PRO A 372 8.19 -6.21 -17.81
C PRO A 372 9.35 -6.90 -18.56
N PHE A 373 10.27 -7.58 -17.86
CA PHE A 373 11.37 -8.36 -18.44
C PHE A 373 12.29 -7.65 -19.45
N ALA A 374 12.25 -6.31 -19.49
CA ALA A 374 12.85 -5.46 -20.53
C ALA A 374 12.24 -5.66 -21.94
N THR A 375 10.93 -5.92 -22.01
CA THR A 375 10.09 -5.80 -23.20
C THR A 375 9.06 -4.67 -23.04
N ALA A 376 8.46 -4.22 -24.14
CA ALA A 376 7.26 -3.37 -24.15
C ALA A 376 5.96 -4.18 -24.38
N VAL A 377 6.09 -5.51 -24.32
CA VAL A 377 4.99 -6.47 -24.37
C VAL A 377 4.39 -6.52 -22.95
N ARG A 378 3.08 -6.80 -22.84
CA ARG A 378 2.35 -6.84 -21.55
C ARG A 378 1.75 -8.20 -21.23
N SER A 379 2.01 -9.20 -22.07
CA SER A 379 1.58 -10.60 -21.86
C SER A 379 2.61 -11.46 -21.12
N ASP A 380 3.85 -10.99 -21.02
CA ASP A 380 4.98 -11.56 -20.26
C ASP A 380 5.24 -10.84 -18.92
N ASP A 381 4.61 -9.68 -18.70
CA ASP A 381 4.66 -8.93 -17.45
C ASP A 381 4.18 -9.77 -16.25
N ALA A 382 5.01 -9.87 -15.20
CA ALA A 382 4.70 -10.60 -13.97
C ALA A 382 4.87 -9.71 -12.73
N VAL A 383 4.20 -10.03 -11.62
CA VAL A 383 4.44 -9.30 -10.35
C VAL A 383 5.89 -9.49 -9.90
N ALA A 384 6.63 -8.40 -9.71
CA ALA A 384 8.03 -8.44 -9.35
C ALA A 384 8.21 -9.13 -7.98
N GLY A 385 9.17 -10.05 -7.87
CA GLY A 385 9.34 -10.89 -6.68
C GLY A 385 9.41 -10.12 -5.37
N PHE A 386 10.11 -8.98 -5.36
CA PHE A 386 10.23 -8.10 -4.19
C PHE A 386 8.96 -7.31 -3.84
N SER A 387 7.96 -7.20 -4.73
CA SER A 387 6.79 -6.34 -4.51
C SER A 387 6.01 -6.81 -3.28
N SER A 388 5.93 -5.98 -2.24
CA SER A 388 5.18 -6.33 -1.03
C SER A 388 3.72 -6.67 -1.35
N ARG A 389 3.21 -7.72 -0.68
CA ARG A 389 1.89 -8.30 -0.88
C ARG A 389 0.99 -8.01 0.32
N GLY A 390 -0.31 -7.83 0.07
CA GLY A 390 -1.32 -7.60 1.11
C GLY A 390 -1.69 -8.83 1.94
N PRO A 391 -2.80 -8.75 2.71
CA PRO A 391 -3.50 -7.52 3.06
C PRO A 391 -2.64 -6.67 4.01
N THR A 392 -3.11 -5.53 4.52
CA THR A 392 -2.42 -4.86 5.63
C THR A 392 -2.49 -5.72 6.91
N ARG A 393 -1.39 -5.81 7.67
CA ARG A 393 -1.35 -6.56 8.95
C ARG A 393 -1.01 -5.67 10.16
N SER A 394 -1.02 -4.36 9.93
CA SER A 394 -0.98 -3.31 10.94
C SER A 394 -2.20 -3.39 11.85
N SER A 395 -2.11 -2.83 13.05
CA SER A 395 -3.10 -3.11 14.10
C SER A 395 -3.22 -2.05 15.18
N LEU A 396 -4.38 -2.03 15.84
CA LEU A 396 -4.67 -1.25 17.03
C LEU A 396 -4.98 -2.22 18.19
N THR A 397 -4.50 -1.93 19.40
CA THR A 397 -5.03 -2.56 20.61
C THR A 397 -6.19 -1.72 21.12
N LEU A 398 -7.37 -2.33 21.22
CA LEU A 398 -8.59 -1.68 21.70
C LEU A 398 -8.54 -1.50 23.23
N PRO A 399 -9.37 -0.62 23.84
CA PRO A 399 -9.45 -0.47 25.29
C PRO A 399 -9.78 -1.76 26.07
N SER A 400 -10.39 -2.76 25.41
CA SER A 400 -10.62 -4.11 25.94
C SER A 400 -9.37 -5.00 26.03
N GLY A 401 -8.22 -4.54 25.51
CA GLY A 401 -7.02 -5.35 25.31
C GLY A 401 -7.03 -6.20 24.03
N SER A 402 -8.18 -6.30 23.34
CA SER A 402 -8.31 -7.03 22.08
C SER A 402 -7.51 -6.36 20.95
N ARG A 403 -6.83 -7.16 20.10
CA ARG A 403 -6.07 -6.64 18.95
C ARG A 403 -6.93 -6.58 17.69
N TRP A 404 -7.29 -5.39 17.25
CA TRP A 404 -7.91 -5.15 15.94
C TRP A 404 -6.83 -5.12 14.85
N VAL A 405 -6.97 -5.96 13.82
CA VAL A 405 -6.01 -6.03 12.69
C VAL A 405 -6.70 -5.54 11.42
N ASP A 406 -6.07 -4.58 10.75
CA ASP A 406 -6.63 -3.80 9.65
C ASP A 406 -7.17 -4.68 8.50
N ASN A 407 -6.35 -5.59 7.99
CA ASN A 407 -6.66 -6.54 6.90
C ASN A 407 -7.24 -5.89 5.63
N VAL A 408 -6.75 -4.70 5.28
CA VAL A 408 -7.15 -3.95 4.07
C VAL A 408 -6.52 -4.56 2.82
N LEU A 409 -7.30 -4.70 1.74
CA LEU A 409 -6.86 -5.14 0.42
C LEU A 409 -5.86 -4.13 -0.17
N LYS A 410 -4.63 -4.60 -0.41
CA LYS A 410 -3.49 -3.83 -0.93
C LYS A 410 -2.52 -4.78 -1.67
N PRO A 411 -1.68 -4.32 -2.62
CA PRO A 411 -1.70 -2.98 -3.24
C PRO A 411 -3.01 -2.74 -4.00
N ASP A 412 -3.30 -1.49 -4.37
CA ASP A 412 -4.50 -1.17 -5.14
C ASP A 412 -4.33 -1.53 -6.63
N LEU A 413 -3.11 -1.32 -7.16
CA LEU A 413 -2.68 -1.76 -8.49
C LEU A 413 -1.14 -1.94 -8.54
N VAL A 414 -0.63 -2.49 -9.64
CA VAL A 414 0.81 -2.58 -9.95
C VAL A 414 1.21 -1.72 -11.15
N ALA A 415 2.49 -1.33 -11.25
CA ALA A 415 3.05 -0.65 -12.42
C ALA A 415 4.51 -1.11 -12.70
N PRO A 416 5.10 -0.84 -13.88
CA PRO A 416 6.43 -1.34 -14.28
C PRO A 416 7.59 -1.07 -13.31
N GLY A 417 8.47 -2.07 -13.14
CA GLY A 417 9.47 -2.10 -12.06
C GLY A 417 10.75 -2.98 -12.20
N ASN A 418 11.20 -3.46 -13.40
CA ASN A 418 12.57 -3.98 -13.74
C ASN A 418 12.79 -3.98 -15.29
N ARG A 419 13.72 -3.26 -16.00
CA ARG A 419 14.95 -2.43 -15.77
C ARG A 419 14.92 -0.97 -16.42
N LEU A 420 14.91 0.32 -15.94
CA LEU A 420 14.95 1.27 -14.73
C LEU A 420 15.76 2.52 -15.15
N LEU A 421 15.84 2.85 -16.43
CA LEU A 421 16.28 4.17 -16.87
C LEU A 421 15.42 5.30 -16.26
N GLY A 422 16.04 6.11 -15.41
CA GLY A 422 15.59 7.42 -14.97
C GLY A 422 16.79 8.37 -14.84
N ALA A 423 16.53 9.66 -14.68
CA ALA A 423 17.54 10.72 -14.64
C ALA A 423 18.53 10.55 -13.48
N VAL A 424 19.82 10.73 -13.77
CA VAL A 424 20.89 10.77 -12.76
C VAL A 424 20.97 12.18 -12.18
N ALA A 425 20.97 12.28 -10.85
CA ALA A 425 21.34 13.52 -10.17
C ALA A 425 22.84 13.78 -10.35
N ASN A 426 23.22 15.02 -10.67
CA ASN A 426 24.62 15.43 -10.79
C ASN A 426 24.88 16.73 -9.99
N LYS A 427 26.16 17.06 -9.81
CA LYS A 427 26.61 18.30 -9.17
C LYS A 427 26.89 19.36 -10.23
N LYS A 428 26.39 20.57 -10.01
CA LYS A 428 26.43 21.65 -11.02
C LYS A 428 27.87 21.97 -11.45
N ASN A 429 28.06 22.10 -12.76
CA ASN A 429 29.35 22.41 -13.42
C ASN A 429 30.43 21.31 -13.28
N LYS A 430 30.05 20.02 -13.28
CA LYS A 430 30.97 18.87 -13.30
C LYS A 430 30.63 17.90 -14.45
N ALA A 431 31.56 16.97 -14.70
CA ALA A 431 31.42 15.90 -15.68
C ALA A 431 31.57 14.55 -14.97
N ALA A 432 30.75 13.56 -15.36
CA ALA A 432 30.44 12.35 -14.58
C ALA A 432 29.72 12.69 -13.24
N PRO A 433 29.04 11.72 -12.57
CA PRO A 433 28.10 12.02 -11.49
C PRO A 433 28.78 12.24 -10.12
N GLU A 434 29.60 13.29 -10.02
CA GLU A 434 30.17 13.75 -8.74
C GLU A 434 29.05 14.07 -7.74
N GLY A 435 28.97 13.32 -6.63
CA GLY A 435 28.05 13.66 -5.53
C GLY A 435 26.67 12.99 -5.57
N ASN A 436 26.47 11.99 -6.44
CA ASN A 436 25.32 11.09 -6.39
C ASN A 436 25.72 9.80 -5.66
N LEU A 437 25.15 9.53 -4.48
CA LEU A 437 25.55 8.37 -3.67
C LEU A 437 25.25 7.03 -4.35
N LEU A 438 24.09 6.90 -5.03
CA LEU A 438 23.72 5.65 -5.69
C LEU A 438 24.63 5.33 -6.88
N ALA A 439 24.93 6.32 -7.73
CA ALA A 439 25.89 6.16 -8.83
C ALA A 439 27.31 5.86 -8.31
N THR A 440 27.72 6.49 -7.20
CA THR A 440 29.04 6.26 -6.57
C THR A 440 29.19 4.84 -5.99
N LEU A 441 28.14 4.31 -5.34
CA LEU A 441 28.17 2.97 -4.74
C LEU A 441 27.88 1.84 -5.73
N TYR A 442 27.15 2.13 -6.80
CA TYR A 442 26.64 1.15 -7.75
C TYR A 442 26.81 1.63 -9.22
N PRO A 443 28.04 1.94 -9.68
CA PRO A 443 28.28 2.49 -11.02
C PRO A 443 27.79 1.56 -12.14
N GLN A 444 27.69 0.25 -11.89
CA GLN A 444 27.09 -0.70 -12.83
C GLN A 444 25.60 -0.47 -13.12
N LEU A 445 24.91 0.43 -12.41
CA LEU A 445 23.53 0.81 -12.69
C LEU A 445 23.41 1.95 -13.71
N MET A 446 24.51 2.63 -14.04
CA MET A 446 24.52 3.69 -15.06
C MET A 446 24.23 3.13 -16.46
N ALA A 447 23.59 3.93 -17.32
CA ALA A 447 23.12 3.48 -18.62
C ALA A 447 24.24 3.26 -19.63
N ASP A 448 25.36 4.00 -19.54
CA ASP A 448 26.57 3.77 -20.33
C ASP A 448 27.18 2.37 -20.08
N ALA A 449 27.11 1.89 -18.84
CA ALA A 449 27.53 0.56 -18.43
C ALA A 449 26.53 -0.56 -18.81
N GLN A 450 25.31 -0.23 -19.25
CA GLN A 450 24.24 -1.18 -19.56
C GLN A 450 23.76 -1.14 -21.03
N VAL A 451 24.03 -0.06 -21.77
CA VAL A 451 23.53 0.18 -23.13
C VAL A 451 24.70 0.57 -24.04
N GLN A 452 25.12 -0.36 -24.89
CA GLN A 452 26.24 -0.12 -25.82
C GLN A 452 25.93 1.05 -26.76
N GLY A 453 26.82 2.05 -26.76
CA GLY A 453 26.71 3.26 -27.59
C GLY A 453 26.03 4.46 -26.92
N ALA A 454 25.47 4.32 -25.72
CA ALA A 454 24.81 5.41 -24.99
C ALA A 454 25.81 6.39 -24.33
N SER A 455 26.63 7.07 -25.13
CA SER A 455 27.47 8.18 -24.65
C SER A 455 26.58 9.41 -24.41
N GLN A 456 26.23 9.65 -23.14
CA GLN A 456 25.38 10.76 -22.71
C GLN A 456 26.22 11.94 -22.24
N ALA A 457 25.67 13.15 -22.37
CA ALA A 457 26.22 14.34 -21.72
C ALA A 457 25.86 14.35 -20.22
N ALA A 458 26.65 15.06 -19.40
CA ALA A 458 26.53 15.04 -17.95
C ALA A 458 25.20 15.58 -17.39
N ASP A 459 24.42 16.31 -18.22
CA ASP A 459 23.06 16.79 -17.95
C ASP A 459 21.96 15.81 -18.38
N GLN A 460 22.32 14.63 -18.89
CA GLN A 460 21.45 13.69 -19.62
C GLN A 460 21.63 12.22 -19.18
N GLU A 461 22.61 11.94 -18.31
CA GLU A 461 22.96 10.61 -17.77
C GLU A 461 21.74 9.89 -17.16
N LEU A 462 21.63 8.58 -17.43
CA LEU A 462 20.56 7.73 -16.89
C LEU A 462 21.13 6.59 -16.02
N MET A 463 20.36 6.13 -15.02
CA MET A 463 20.72 4.96 -14.18
C MET A 463 19.50 4.08 -13.86
N GLN A 464 19.73 2.83 -13.40
CA GLN A 464 18.72 1.76 -13.25
C GLN A 464 18.31 1.36 -11.82
N LEU A 465 17.13 1.80 -11.33
CA LEU A 465 16.59 1.50 -9.98
C LEU A 465 15.22 0.80 -10.00
N SER A 466 14.95 -0.29 -9.24
CA SER A 466 13.60 -0.93 -9.20
C SER A 466 12.76 -0.30 -8.13
N GLY A 467 11.45 -0.40 -8.33
CA GLY A 467 10.64 -0.69 -7.18
C GLY A 467 9.18 -0.43 -7.28
N THR A 468 8.52 -0.71 -6.18
CA THR A 468 7.30 -0.05 -5.76
C THR A 468 7.53 1.45 -5.55
N SER A 469 8.73 1.85 -5.08
CA SER A 469 9.19 3.26 -5.03
C SER A 469 9.43 3.88 -6.41
N VAL A 470 9.44 3.07 -7.46
CA VAL A 470 9.83 3.48 -8.81
C VAL A 470 8.70 3.21 -9.84
N ALA A 471 7.72 2.37 -9.45
CA ALA A 471 6.42 2.17 -10.07
C ALA A 471 5.37 3.19 -9.56
N ALA A 472 5.42 3.58 -8.28
CA ALA A 472 4.59 4.65 -7.72
C ALA A 472 4.63 5.96 -8.54
N PRO A 473 5.80 6.51 -8.95
CA PRO A 473 5.82 7.72 -9.76
C PRO A 473 5.16 7.56 -11.14
N ALA A 474 5.15 6.37 -11.74
CA ALA A 474 4.41 6.14 -12.99
C ALA A 474 2.89 6.28 -12.79
N VAL A 475 2.36 5.81 -11.65
CA VAL A 475 0.96 6.01 -11.26
C VAL A 475 0.68 7.47 -10.86
N ALA A 476 1.64 8.17 -10.25
CA ALA A 476 1.53 9.60 -9.96
C ALA A 476 1.48 10.46 -11.24
N GLY A 477 2.31 10.14 -12.24
CA GLY A 477 2.21 10.74 -13.57
C GLY A 477 0.88 10.42 -14.25
N ALA A 478 0.41 9.18 -14.17
CA ALA A 478 -0.91 8.81 -14.70
C ALA A 478 -2.05 9.62 -14.05
N ALA A 479 -2.01 9.81 -12.72
CA ALA A 479 -2.95 10.68 -12.02
C ALA A 479 -2.89 12.13 -12.51
N ALA A 480 -1.70 12.67 -12.77
CA ALA A 480 -1.54 14.03 -13.33
C ALA A 480 -2.12 14.15 -14.76
N VAL A 481 -1.95 13.13 -15.61
CA VAL A 481 -2.59 13.06 -16.93
C VAL A 481 -4.12 13.03 -16.80
N LEU A 482 -4.67 12.21 -15.88
CA LEU A 482 -6.12 12.17 -15.65
C LEU A 482 -6.70 13.49 -15.12
N LEU A 483 -5.93 14.20 -14.28
CA LEU A 483 -6.32 15.51 -13.74
C LEU A 483 -6.17 16.65 -14.75
N GLN A 484 -5.32 16.51 -15.76
CA GLN A 484 -5.32 17.40 -16.93
C GLN A 484 -6.55 17.13 -17.82
N VAL A 485 -6.86 15.84 -18.04
CA VAL A 485 -8.00 15.38 -18.85
C VAL A 485 -9.35 15.79 -18.24
N ASN A 486 -9.49 15.66 -16.92
CA ASN A 486 -10.67 16.05 -16.15
C ASN A 486 -10.24 16.63 -14.78
N PRO A 487 -10.13 17.96 -14.67
CA PRO A 487 -9.69 18.62 -13.42
C PRO A 487 -10.62 18.43 -12.21
N GLY A 488 -11.89 18.06 -12.47
CA GLY A 488 -12.94 17.87 -11.47
C GLY A 488 -12.96 16.48 -10.82
N LEU A 489 -12.09 15.54 -11.23
CA LEU A 489 -11.98 14.25 -10.56
C LEU A 489 -11.52 14.43 -9.10
N THR A 490 -12.19 13.73 -8.18
CA THR A 490 -11.75 13.60 -6.78
C THR A 490 -10.68 12.51 -6.67
N PRO A 491 -9.78 12.57 -5.66
CA PRO A 491 -8.76 11.54 -5.48
C PRO A 491 -9.26 10.09 -5.40
N PRO A 492 -10.36 9.76 -4.69
CA PRO A 492 -10.86 8.38 -4.69
C PRO A 492 -11.47 7.96 -6.05
N LEU A 493 -11.98 8.92 -6.84
CA LEU A 493 -12.46 8.65 -8.20
C LEU A 493 -11.28 8.42 -9.18
N VAL A 494 -10.18 9.17 -9.06
CA VAL A 494 -8.91 8.88 -9.77
C VAL A 494 -8.43 7.47 -9.42
N LYS A 495 -8.43 7.13 -8.13
CA LYS A 495 -8.11 5.78 -7.63
C LYS A 495 -9.04 4.69 -8.19
N ALA A 496 -10.34 4.96 -8.32
CA ALA A 496 -11.30 4.01 -8.88
C ALA A 496 -11.10 3.80 -10.40
N ILE A 497 -10.88 4.88 -11.17
CA ILE A 497 -10.60 4.83 -12.61
C ILE A 497 -9.33 3.99 -12.88
N LEU A 498 -8.25 4.23 -12.12
CA LEU A 498 -6.98 3.51 -12.29
C LEU A 498 -7.07 2.01 -11.98
N GLN A 499 -7.91 1.61 -11.01
CA GLN A 499 -8.18 0.20 -10.73
C GLN A 499 -9.07 -0.44 -11.79
N TYR A 500 -10.23 0.17 -12.10
CA TYR A 500 -11.23 -0.41 -12.99
C TYR A 500 -10.72 -0.65 -14.42
N THR A 501 -9.77 0.17 -14.88
CA THR A 501 -9.19 0.11 -16.22
C THR A 501 -7.90 -0.72 -16.31
N ALA A 502 -7.34 -1.18 -15.19
CA ALA A 502 -6.10 -1.94 -15.14
C ALA A 502 -6.20 -3.28 -15.91
N GLN A 503 -5.05 -3.78 -16.36
CA GLN A 503 -4.93 -5.10 -17.00
C GLN A 503 -4.68 -6.17 -15.92
N PRO A 504 -5.53 -7.19 -15.76
CA PRO A 504 -5.20 -8.34 -14.92
C PRO A 504 -4.01 -9.10 -15.52
N LEU A 505 -2.97 -9.31 -14.71
CA LEU A 505 -1.86 -10.20 -15.05
C LEU A 505 -2.26 -11.66 -14.84
N PRO A 506 -1.69 -12.61 -15.61
CA PRO A 506 -1.82 -14.04 -15.33
C PRO A 506 -1.18 -14.41 -13.98
N ASP A 507 -1.61 -15.53 -13.41
CA ASP A 507 -1.00 -16.22 -12.27
C ASP A 507 -0.73 -15.37 -11.00
N ALA A 508 -1.46 -14.25 -10.86
CA ALA A 508 -1.38 -13.36 -9.71
C ALA A 508 -2.76 -13.02 -9.13
N ASN A 509 -2.83 -12.96 -7.80
CA ASN A 509 -4.05 -12.70 -7.02
C ASN A 509 -4.17 -11.24 -6.55
N LEU A 510 -5.32 -10.92 -5.96
CA LEU A 510 -5.69 -9.58 -5.47
C LEU A 510 -4.70 -8.97 -4.48
N LEU A 511 -3.99 -9.80 -3.69
CA LEU A 511 -2.98 -9.36 -2.72
C LEU A 511 -1.58 -9.18 -3.33
N GLN A 512 -1.32 -9.75 -4.50
CA GLN A 512 -0.06 -9.58 -5.25
C GLN A 512 -0.14 -8.40 -6.24
N GLN A 513 -1.22 -8.31 -7.02
CA GLN A 513 -1.33 -7.33 -8.13
C GLN A 513 -2.37 -6.22 -7.93
N GLY A 514 -3.19 -6.27 -6.89
CA GLY A 514 -4.35 -5.38 -6.79
C GLY A 514 -5.40 -5.68 -7.86
N ALA A 515 -6.03 -4.63 -8.40
CA ALA A 515 -6.94 -4.73 -9.54
C ALA A 515 -6.25 -5.09 -10.88
N GLY A 516 -4.92 -4.98 -10.95
CA GLY A 516 -4.13 -5.27 -12.15
C GLY A 516 -2.97 -4.29 -12.36
N GLN A 517 -2.33 -4.37 -13.54
CA GLN A 517 -1.28 -3.46 -13.97
C GLN A 517 -1.84 -2.21 -14.67
N LEU A 518 -1.32 -1.04 -14.30
CA LEU A 518 -1.66 0.30 -14.80
C LEU A 518 -1.96 0.36 -16.31
N ASN A 519 -3.01 1.06 -16.69
CA ASN A 519 -3.43 1.27 -18.08
C ASN A 519 -3.83 2.75 -18.30
N VAL A 520 -2.91 3.57 -18.80
CA VAL A 520 -3.15 5.01 -18.95
C VAL A 520 -4.17 5.31 -20.06
N GLU A 521 -4.17 4.53 -21.15
CA GLU A 521 -5.10 4.71 -22.29
C GLU A 521 -6.56 4.50 -21.88
N GLY A 522 -6.84 3.39 -21.18
CA GLY A 522 -8.19 3.09 -20.71
C GLY A 522 -8.66 4.07 -19.65
N ALA A 523 -7.78 4.44 -18.71
CA ALA A 523 -8.06 5.43 -17.68
C ALA A 523 -8.41 6.81 -18.28
N VAL A 524 -7.67 7.28 -19.28
CA VAL A 524 -7.95 8.55 -20.00
C VAL A 524 -9.30 8.50 -20.71
N ARG A 525 -9.62 7.38 -21.39
CA ARG A 525 -10.94 7.21 -22.04
C ARG A 525 -12.10 7.25 -21.04
N LEU A 526 -11.94 6.64 -19.87
CA LEU A 526 -12.96 6.68 -18.82
C LEU A 526 -13.11 8.09 -18.23
N ALA A 527 -12.00 8.77 -17.90
CA ALA A 527 -12.01 10.14 -17.40
C ALA A 527 -12.67 11.16 -18.35
N ARG A 528 -12.54 10.96 -19.68
CA ARG A 528 -13.20 11.78 -20.73
C ARG A 528 -14.70 11.51 -20.90
N ALA A 529 -15.23 10.41 -20.35
CA ALA A 529 -16.67 10.12 -20.37
C ALA A 529 -17.42 10.81 -19.22
N LEU A 530 -16.72 11.10 -18.11
CA LEU A 530 -17.30 11.71 -16.93
C LEU A 530 -17.43 13.23 -17.06
N ARG A 531 -18.38 13.82 -16.31
CA ARG A 531 -18.55 15.27 -16.16
C ARG A 531 -17.32 15.90 -15.47
N THR A 532 -17.06 17.18 -15.75
CA THR A 532 -15.82 17.87 -15.33
C THR A 532 -15.96 18.71 -14.07
N ASP A 533 -17.13 18.70 -13.45
CA ASP A 533 -17.53 19.52 -12.30
C ASP A 533 -17.70 18.71 -11.00
N ILE A 534 -17.49 17.39 -11.02
CA ILE A 534 -17.78 16.43 -9.92
C ILE A 534 -17.30 16.95 -8.55
N GLY A 535 -16.00 17.22 -8.40
CA GLY A 535 -15.43 17.71 -7.14
C GLY A 535 -15.91 19.11 -6.72
N GLY A 536 -16.35 19.93 -7.68
CA GLY A 536 -16.96 21.24 -7.40
C GLY A 536 -18.40 21.11 -6.90
N ALA A 537 -19.21 20.32 -7.61
CA ALA A 537 -20.59 20.01 -7.20
C ALA A 537 -20.62 19.32 -5.83
N LEU A 538 -19.72 18.36 -5.59
CA LEU A 538 -19.59 17.69 -4.30
C LEU A 538 -19.18 18.66 -3.19
N ALA A 539 -18.17 19.51 -3.41
CA ALA A 539 -17.76 20.52 -2.43
C ALA A 539 -18.85 21.58 -2.15
N ALA A 540 -19.79 21.78 -3.08
CA ALA A 540 -20.96 22.63 -2.91
C ALA A 540 -22.19 21.91 -2.32
N GLY A 541 -22.11 20.61 -2.03
CA GLY A 541 -23.25 19.80 -1.55
C GLY A 541 -24.33 19.52 -2.62
N GLN A 542 -23.98 19.63 -3.90
CA GLN A 542 -24.87 19.55 -5.06
C GLN A 542 -24.82 18.18 -5.78
N LEU A 543 -24.29 17.14 -5.13
CA LEU A 543 -24.12 15.81 -5.71
C LEU A 543 -24.53 14.72 -4.70
N ALA A 544 -25.60 13.99 -5.01
CA ALA A 544 -26.20 12.97 -4.15
C ALA A 544 -25.90 11.55 -4.65
N ALA A 545 -26.05 10.56 -3.76
CA ALA A 545 -25.84 9.15 -4.08
C ALA A 545 -26.79 8.69 -5.21
N GLY A 546 -26.24 8.25 -6.34
CA GLY A 546 -27.01 7.81 -7.51
C GLY A 546 -27.09 8.81 -8.66
N ASP A 547 -26.66 10.06 -8.47
CA ASP A 547 -26.64 11.12 -9.48
C ASP A 547 -25.74 10.79 -10.69
N PRO A 548 -26.02 11.33 -11.90
CA PRO A 548 -25.23 11.03 -13.08
C PRO A 548 -23.78 11.55 -12.98
N LEU A 549 -22.83 10.64 -13.21
CA LEU A 549 -21.40 10.94 -13.38
C LEU A 549 -20.97 11.14 -14.83
N LEU A 550 -21.67 10.54 -15.80
CA LEU A 550 -21.40 10.76 -17.22
C LEU A 550 -21.65 12.23 -17.60
N ALA A 551 -20.81 12.77 -18.48
CA ALA A 551 -21.07 14.07 -19.11
C ALA A 551 -22.27 13.95 -20.09
N PRO A 552 -23.05 15.02 -20.31
CA PRO A 552 -24.23 14.99 -21.19
C PRO A 552 -23.91 14.42 -22.58
N GLY A 553 -24.66 13.40 -22.99
CA GLY A 553 -24.47 12.72 -24.28
C GLY A 553 -23.23 11.81 -24.36
N LYS A 554 -22.56 11.49 -23.24
CA LYS A 554 -21.55 10.43 -23.17
C LYS A 554 -22.15 9.11 -22.73
N ASN A 555 -21.46 8.03 -23.11
CA ASN A 555 -21.63 6.67 -22.61
C ASN A 555 -20.28 6.21 -22.05
N LEU A 556 -20.26 5.14 -21.26
CA LEU A 556 -19.00 4.51 -20.88
C LEU A 556 -18.24 3.98 -22.11
N PRO A 557 -16.89 4.08 -22.13
CA PRO A 557 -16.08 3.45 -23.16
C PRO A 557 -16.17 1.92 -23.07
N THR A 558 -16.01 1.23 -24.20
CA THR A 558 -15.81 -0.22 -24.24
C THR A 558 -14.65 -0.62 -23.32
N PRO A 559 -14.80 -1.60 -22.40
CA PRO A 559 -13.80 -1.90 -21.37
C PRO A 559 -12.65 -2.78 -21.92
N ARG A 560 -11.98 -2.28 -22.95
CA ARG A 560 -10.88 -2.93 -23.68
C ARG A 560 -9.89 -1.89 -24.18
N SER A 561 -8.60 -2.21 -24.11
CA SER A 561 -7.50 -1.36 -24.57
C SER A 561 -6.61 -2.14 -25.55
N THR A 562 -5.92 -1.40 -26.41
CA THR A 562 -4.90 -1.94 -27.32
C THR A 562 -3.63 -1.12 -27.19
N LEU A 563 -2.56 -1.73 -26.70
CA LEU A 563 -1.26 -1.12 -26.46
C LEU A 563 -0.19 -1.93 -27.23
N ASN A 564 0.68 -1.24 -27.97
CA ASN A 564 1.81 -1.86 -28.68
C ASN A 564 1.39 -3.05 -29.59
N GLY A 565 0.18 -2.98 -30.17
CA GLY A 565 -0.44 -4.04 -30.97
C GLY A 565 -1.16 -5.15 -30.18
N GLN A 566 -0.90 -5.29 -28.88
CA GLN A 566 -1.59 -6.25 -28.01
C GLN A 566 -2.91 -5.68 -27.50
N SER A 567 -3.96 -6.50 -27.46
CA SER A 567 -5.27 -6.11 -26.91
C SER A 567 -5.61 -6.91 -25.65
N PHE A 568 -6.15 -6.22 -24.65
CA PHE A 568 -6.62 -6.82 -23.40
C PHE A 568 -7.92 -6.15 -22.94
N ASP A 569 -8.77 -6.94 -22.28
CA ASP A 569 -9.98 -6.44 -21.63
C ASP A 569 -9.63 -5.93 -20.22
N TRP A 570 -10.38 -4.93 -19.73
CA TRP A 570 -10.10 -4.30 -18.44
C TRP A 570 -10.52 -5.20 -17.28
N GLY A 571 -9.81 -5.12 -16.15
CA GLY A 571 -10.13 -5.88 -14.95
C GLY A 571 -11.49 -5.55 -14.34
N ARG A 572 -12.01 -4.33 -14.55
CA ARG A 572 -13.30 -3.83 -14.05
C ARG A 572 -13.48 -3.95 -12.53
N ILE A 573 -12.39 -4.14 -11.79
CA ILE A 573 -12.35 -4.30 -10.33
C ILE A 573 -12.03 -2.96 -9.67
N VAL A 574 -12.72 -2.65 -8.56
CA VAL A 574 -12.38 -1.56 -7.64
C VAL A 574 -12.45 -2.09 -6.21
N TYR A 575 -11.50 -1.73 -5.36
CA TYR A 575 -11.57 -1.96 -3.93
C TYR A 575 -12.39 -0.87 -3.25
N ALA A 576 -13.43 -1.30 -2.52
CA ALA A 576 -14.32 -0.43 -1.74
C ALA A 576 -14.30 -0.87 -0.26
N GLY A 577 -14.41 0.08 0.65
CA GLY A 577 -14.48 -0.20 2.10
C GLY A 577 -13.30 -0.98 2.66
N GLY A 578 -12.14 -0.92 2.02
CA GLY A 578 -10.92 -1.66 2.37
C GLY A 578 -10.98 -3.18 2.24
N SER A 579 -12.17 -3.80 2.23
CA SER A 579 -12.37 -5.25 2.27
C SER A 579 -13.31 -5.80 1.18
N HIS A 580 -13.94 -4.94 0.38
CA HIS A 580 -14.92 -5.36 -0.64
C HIS A 580 -14.36 -5.18 -2.04
N VAL A 581 -14.63 -6.16 -2.90
CA VAL A 581 -14.28 -6.11 -4.33
C VAL A 581 -15.57 -5.81 -5.09
N VAL A 582 -15.62 -4.68 -5.81
CA VAL A 582 -16.81 -4.24 -6.54
C VAL A 582 -16.56 -4.05 -8.04
N THR A 583 -17.63 -4.22 -8.83
CA THR A 583 -17.65 -4.00 -10.28
C THR A 583 -19.04 -3.47 -10.72
N GLY A 584 -19.27 -3.46 -12.03
CA GLY A 584 -20.49 -2.96 -12.68
C GLY A 584 -20.33 -1.54 -13.22
N ASN A 585 -21.23 -1.15 -14.12
CA ASN A 585 -21.19 0.17 -14.77
C ASN A 585 -21.66 1.29 -13.82
N ALA A 586 -22.48 0.97 -12.81
CA ALA A 586 -22.98 1.91 -11.81
C ALA A 586 -21.87 2.69 -11.07
N LEU A 587 -20.66 2.12 -10.98
CA LEU A 587 -19.47 2.80 -10.42
C LEU A 587 -19.08 4.08 -11.20
N PHE A 588 -19.40 4.17 -12.49
CA PHE A 588 -19.00 5.31 -13.34
C PHE A 588 -20.16 5.98 -14.08
N ASP A 589 -21.34 5.33 -14.12
CA ASP A 589 -22.59 5.97 -14.52
C ASP A 589 -23.19 6.83 -13.39
N ARG A 590 -23.03 6.41 -12.13
CA ARG A 590 -23.68 7.00 -10.95
C ARG A 590 -22.67 7.40 -9.86
N PHE A 591 -22.95 8.48 -9.15
CA PHE A 591 -22.12 8.93 -8.03
C PHE A 591 -22.25 7.98 -6.85
N GLN A 592 -21.10 7.43 -6.42
CA GLN A 592 -20.95 6.62 -5.24
C GLN A 592 -20.34 7.50 -4.12
N PRO A 593 -20.94 7.59 -2.92
CA PRO A 593 -20.39 8.42 -1.83
C PRO A 593 -18.94 8.08 -1.43
N ILE A 594 -18.45 6.86 -1.70
CA ILE A 594 -17.02 6.51 -1.58
C ILE A 594 -16.07 7.35 -2.48
N TYR A 595 -16.59 8.18 -3.39
CA TYR A 595 -15.81 9.14 -4.18
C TYR A 595 -15.64 10.50 -3.50
N ASP A 596 -16.21 10.70 -2.30
CA ASP A 596 -15.93 11.85 -1.47
C ASP A 596 -14.54 11.74 -0.82
N PRO A 597 -13.59 12.66 -1.10
CA PRO A 597 -12.26 12.62 -0.50
C PRO A 597 -12.27 12.80 1.01
N GLY A 598 -13.31 13.44 1.57
CA GLY A 598 -13.50 13.56 3.01
C GLY A 598 -14.03 12.29 3.67
N LEU A 599 -14.28 11.20 2.94
CA LEU A 599 -14.82 9.95 3.47
C LEU A 599 -13.80 8.81 3.39
N THR A 600 -13.47 8.22 4.53
CA THR A 600 -12.66 6.99 4.61
C THR A 600 -13.50 5.88 5.23
N TRP A 601 -13.65 4.76 4.52
CA TRP A 601 -14.46 3.61 4.97
C TRP A 601 -13.62 2.33 4.97
N VAL A 602 -13.65 1.59 6.09
CA VAL A 602 -13.14 0.22 6.22
C VAL A 602 -14.09 -0.63 7.06
N ARG A 603 -14.64 -1.71 6.48
CA ARG A 603 -15.53 -2.66 7.18
C ARG A 603 -16.74 -1.96 7.82
N GLN A 604 -16.81 -1.87 9.16
CA GLN A 604 -17.85 -1.14 9.90
C GLN A 604 -17.42 0.28 10.31
N VAL A 605 -16.15 0.65 10.12
CA VAL A 605 -15.60 1.96 10.52
C VAL A 605 -15.70 2.93 9.34
N ALA A 606 -16.38 4.05 9.53
CA ALA A 606 -16.43 5.14 8.56
C ALA A 606 -16.10 6.48 9.22
N LEU A 607 -15.15 7.20 8.63
CA LEU A 607 -14.56 8.42 9.16
C LEU A 607 -14.79 9.57 8.18
N ARG A 608 -15.30 10.69 8.70
CA ARG A 608 -15.43 11.96 8.00
C ARG A 608 -14.26 12.87 8.37
N ASN A 609 -13.56 13.34 7.35
CA ASN A 609 -12.42 14.24 7.43
C ASN A 609 -12.87 15.61 6.87
N SER A 610 -13.08 16.59 7.74
CA SER A 610 -13.39 17.96 7.35
C SER A 610 -12.13 18.81 7.38
N VAL A 611 -11.77 19.40 6.23
CA VAL A 611 -10.64 20.34 6.12
C VAL A 611 -11.09 21.71 6.59
N GLU A 612 -10.44 22.23 7.63
CA GLU A 612 -10.58 23.59 8.11
C GLU A 612 -9.52 24.46 7.44
N TYR A 613 -9.87 25.66 7.01
CA TYR A 613 -8.99 26.55 6.24
C TYR A 613 -8.73 27.85 7.01
N LEU A 614 -7.59 28.49 6.70
CA LEU A 614 -7.34 29.86 7.17
C LEU A 614 -8.45 30.81 6.68
N PRO A 615 -8.91 31.76 7.53
CA PRO A 615 -9.79 32.85 7.12
C PRO A 615 -9.20 33.68 5.97
N ALA A 616 -10.04 34.47 5.29
CA ALA A 616 -9.56 35.40 4.27
C ALA A 616 -8.58 36.41 4.86
N GLY A 617 -7.33 36.37 4.41
CA GLY A 617 -6.27 37.28 4.80
C GLY A 617 -5.99 38.35 3.75
N ARG A 618 -5.12 39.31 4.06
CA ARG A 618 -4.77 40.42 3.14
C ARG A 618 -4.15 39.97 1.81
N HIS A 619 -3.60 38.75 1.77
CA HIS A 619 -2.85 38.21 0.63
C HIS A 619 -3.35 36.84 0.13
N VAL A 620 -4.34 36.23 0.80
CA VAL A 620 -4.85 34.89 0.49
C VAL A 620 -6.36 34.84 0.72
N ALA A 621 -7.10 34.31 -0.27
CA ALA A 621 -8.55 34.13 -0.18
C ALA A 621 -8.92 33.01 0.81
N ALA A 622 -10.12 33.09 1.40
CA ALA A 622 -10.68 31.99 2.19
C ALA A 622 -10.68 30.67 1.40
N ASN A 623 -10.62 29.54 2.11
CA ASN A 623 -10.60 28.19 1.53
C ASN A 623 -9.38 27.87 0.64
N THR A 624 -8.28 28.63 0.75
CA THR A 624 -7.05 28.40 -0.03
C THR A 624 -6.02 27.56 0.73
N VAL A 625 -5.69 27.92 1.98
CA VAL A 625 -4.66 27.24 2.79
C VAL A 625 -5.34 26.41 3.87
N PRO A 626 -5.19 25.07 3.87
CA PRO A 626 -5.61 24.23 5.00
C PRO A 626 -4.91 24.63 6.29
N LEU A 627 -5.68 24.82 7.36
CA LEU A 627 -5.21 25.03 8.73
C LEU A 627 -5.13 23.69 9.48
N ALA A 628 -6.17 22.86 9.34
CA ALA A 628 -6.29 21.57 10.01
C ALA A 628 -7.17 20.60 9.20
N VAL A 629 -7.07 19.31 9.49
CA VAL A 629 -8.06 18.31 9.07
C VAL A 629 -8.62 17.66 10.32
N VAL A 630 -9.92 17.85 10.54
CA VAL A 630 -10.63 17.31 11.71
C VAL A 630 -11.33 16.02 11.32
N GLU A 631 -10.95 14.95 12.01
CA GLU A 631 -11.47 13.60 11.85
C GLU A 631 -12.61 13.34 12.84
N ARG A 632 -13.72 12.79 12.35
CA ARG A 632 -14.93 12.45 13.13
C ARG A 632 -15.51 11.14 12.60
N ASN A 633 -16.41 10.49 13.34
CA ASN A 633 -17.23 9.43 12.76
C ASN A 633 -18.08 10.00 11.62
N ALA A 634 -18.26 9.24 10.53
CA ALA A 634 -19.23 9.59 9.51
C ALA A 634 -20.66 9.40 10.04
N ALA A 635 -21.58 10.26 9.60
CA ALA A 635 -23.01 10.06 9.85
C ALA A 635 -23.53 8.85 9.06
N ALA A 636 -24.67 8.29 9.49
CA ALA A 636 -25.38 7.25 8.77
C ALA A 636 -25.74 7.73 7.35
N GLN A 637 -25.25 7.04 6.33
CA GLN A 637 -25.38 7.42 4.92
C GLN A 637 -25.15 6.22 3.99
N PRO A 638 -25.64 6.25 2.74
CA PRO A 638 -25.20 5.34 1.68
C PRO A 638 -23.69 5.48 1.40
N LEU A 639 -23.06 4.36 1.01
CA LEU A 639 -21.68 4.28 0.56
C LEU A 639 -21.56 3.83 -0.89
N LEU A 640 -22.38 2.84 -1.24
CA LEU A 640 -22.55 2.30 -2.58
C LEU A 640 -24.03 2.32 -2.93
N THR A 641 -24.37 2.63 -4.17
CA THR A 641 -25.74 2.60 -4.67
C THR A 641 -26.14 1.18 -5.08
N ARG A 642 -27.44 0.95 -5.20
CA ARG A 642 -27.97 -0.16 -6.01
C ARG A 642 -27.32 -0.22 -7.40
N GLN A 643 -27.36 -1.39 -8.04
CA GLN A 643 -26.72 -1.72 -9.33
C GLN A 643 -25.18 -1.79 -9.30
N VAL A 644 -24.50 -1.48 -8.19
CA VAL A 644 -23.10 -1.90 -7.97
C VAL A 644 -23.09 -3.41 -7.70
N VAL A 645 -22.08 -4.10 -8.22
CA VAL A 645 -21.96 -5.57 -8.11
C VAL A 645 -20.83 -5.93 -7.16
N LEU A 646 -21.13 -6.71 -6.11
CA LEU A 646 -20.14 -7.28 -5.19
C LEU A 646 -19.57 -8.58 -5.76
N LEU A 647 -18.25 -8.62 -5.95
CA LEU A 647 -17.50 -9.80 -6.41
C LEU A 647 -16.99 -10.68 -5.27
N SER A 648 -17.02 -10.21 -4.01
CA SER A 648 -16.62 -11.00 -2.84
C SER A 648 -17.31 -12.38 -2.76
N PRO A 649 -18.61 -12.56 -3.09
CA PRO A 649 -19.22 -13.89 -3.16
C PRO A 649 -18.64 -14.78 -4.26
N ALA A 650 -18.31 -14.21 -5.43
CA ALA A 650 -17.72 -14.94 -6.55
C ALA A 650 -16.27 -15.36 -6.28
N ALA A 651 -15.55 -14.65 -5.41
CA ALA A 651 -14.23 -15.05 -4.94
C ALA A 651 -14.26 -16.21 -3.93
N GLY A 652 -15.40 -16.49 -3.29
CA GLY A 652 -15.54 -17.52 -2.25
C GLY A 652 -15.20 -17.04 -0.83
N SER A 653 -15.72 -17.76 0.16
CA SER A 653 -15.79 -17.33 1.57
C SER A 653 -14.52 -17.58 2.39
N ASN A 654 -13.69 -18.56 2.02
CA ASN A 654 -12.50 -18.94 2.79
C ASN A 654 -11.21 -18.63 2.01
N SER A 655 -10.17 -18.19 2.72
CA SER A 655 -8.82 -17.93 2.17
C SER A 655 -7.75 -18.85 2.77
N ALA A 656 -8.17 -19.94 3.44
CA ALA A 656 -7.29 -20.99 3.97
C ALA A 656 -7.03 -22.14 2.98
N GLN A 657 -7.79 -22.21 1.88
CA GLN A 657 -7.48 -23.05 0.72
C GLN A 657 -6.70 -22.22 -0.32
N ALA A 658 -5.90 -22.90 -1.14
CA ALA A 658 -5.31 -22.26 -2.31
C ALA A 658 -6.41 -21.90 -3.32
N ASP A 659 -6.17 -20.86 -4.13
CA ASP A 659 -7.05 -20.43 -5.22
C ASP A 659 -8.48 -20.07 -4.81
N SER A 660 -8.69 -19.69 -3.54
CA SER A 660 -9.99 -19.26 -2.99
C SER A 660 -9.91 -17.94 -2.21
N GLY A 661 -11.03 -17.23 -2.12
CA GLY A 661 -11.12 -15.92 -1.50
C GLY A 661 -10.20 -14.90 -2.17
N VAL A 662 -9.40 -14.19 -1.36
CA VAL A 662 -8.44 -13.18 -1.87
C VAL A 662 -7.24 -13.78 -2.63
N PHE A 663 -7.09 -15.11 -2.64
CA PHE A 663 -6.04 -15.82 -3.37
C PHE A 663 -6.47 -16.29 -4.76
N VAL A 664 -7.76 -16.12 -5.14
CA VAL A 664 -8.23 -16.34 -6.51
C VAL A 664 -7.41 -15.49 -7.51
N PRO A 665 -7.00 -16.04 -8.67
CA PRO A 665 -6.32 -15.27 -9.72
C PRO A 665 -7.18 -14.09 -10.20
N THR A 666 -6.63 -12.86 -10.19
CA THR A 666 -7.39 -11.65 -10.55
C THR A 666 -7.96 -11.72 -11.96
N ALA A 667 -7.25 -12.38 -12.89
CA ALA A 667 -7.73 -12.58 -14.26
C ALA A 667 -9.01 -13.44 -14.35
N TRP A 668 -9.18 -14.44 -13.48
CA TRP A 668 -10.43 -15.21 -13.41
C TRP A 668 -11.57 -14.36 -12.84
N LEU A 669 -11.29 -13.57 -11.79
CA LEU A 669 -12.30 -12.71 -11.16
C LEU A 669 -12.72 -11.55 -12.08
N ALA A 670 -11.80 -11.03 -12.90
CA ALA A 670 -12.11 -10.11 -13.99
C ALA A 670 -12.98 -10.77 -15.08
N GLY A 671 -12.78 -12.06 -15.36
CA GLY A 671 -13.68 -12.85 -16.21
C GLY A 671 -15.10 -12.93 -15.64
N GLN A 672 -15.26 -13.15 -14.33
CA GLN A 672 -16.56 -13.10 -13.66
C GLN A 672 -17.18 -11.69 -13.75
N ALA A 673 -16.39 -10.64 -13.53
CA ALA A 673 -16.81 -9.24 -13.67
C ALA A 673 -17.24 -8.90 -15.10
N ALA A 674 -16.58 -9.45 -16.12
CA ALA A 674 -16.94 -9.32 -17.52
C ALA A 674 -18.27 -10.04 -17.84
N ALA A 675 -18.48 -11.24 -17.30
CA ALA A 675 -19.71 -12.01 -17.44
C ALA A 675 -20.91 -11.44 -16.65
N GLY A 676 -20.67 -10.46 -15.76
CA GLY A 676 -21.71 -9.89 -14.89
C GLY A 676 -22.06 -10.76 -13.68
N ALA A 677 -21.21 -11.73 -13.33
CA ALA A 677 -21.36 -12.56 -12.15
C ALA A 677 -20.98 -11.78 -10.86
N GLY A 678 -21.52 -12.23 -9.73
CA GLY A 678 -21.45 -11.55 -8.43
C GLY A 678 -22.84 -11.20 -7.90
N PHE A 679 -22.90 -10.56 -6.74
CA PHE A 679 -24.16 -10.14 -6.12
C PHE A 679 -24.47 -8.69 -6.50
N ILE A 680 -25.55 -8.48 -7.26
CA ILE A 680 -26.02 -7.13 -7.62
C ILE A 680 -26.74 -6.53 -6.41
N LEU A 681 -26.29 -5.36 -5.94
CA LEU A 681 -26.98 -4.61 -4.90
C LEU A 681 -28.38 -4.20 -5.39
N SER A 682 -29.43 -4.76 -4.77
CA SER A 682 -30.83 -4.38 -4.97
C SER A 682 -31.09 -2.98 -4.40
N GLU A 683 -30.64 -2.75 -3.17
CA GLU A 683 -30.61 -1.45 -2.50
C GLU A 683 -29.18 -1.01 -2.15
N GLY A 684 -29.02 0.26 -1.80
CA GLY A 684 -27.70 0.82 -1.46
C GLY A 684 -27.11 0.24 -0.17
N PHE A 685 -25.78 0.11 -0.12
CA PHE A 685 -25.07 -0.21 1.12
C PHE A 685 -25.08 1.03 2.02
N ILE A 686 -25.78 0.95 3.16
CA ILE A 686 -25.95 2.06 4.12
C ILE A 686 -25.12 1.78 5.38
N LEU A 687 -24.48 2.82 5.91
CA LEU A 687 -23.94 2.82 7.26
C LEU A 687 -25.07 3.00 8.28
N SER A 688 -25.33 1.98 9.07
CA SER A 688 -26.25 1.96 10.21
C SER A 688 -25.64 1.12 11.34
N GLU A 689 -26.09 1.30 12.58
CA GLU A 689 -25.55 0.58 13.75
C GLU A 689 -25.97 -0.91 13.81
N GLY A 690 -26.73 -1.38 12.82
CA GLY A 690 -27.00 -2.78 12.50
C GLY A 690 -27.37 -2.92 11.02
N PHE A 691 -27.13 -4.10 10.42
CA PHE A 691 -27.47 -4.38 9.02
C PHE A 691 -28.87 -4.96 8.91
N ILE A 692 -29.75 -4.31 8.13
CA ILE A 692 -31.16 -4.66 7.99
C ILE A 692 -31.47 -4.97 6.52
N LEU A 693 -32.01 -6.15 6.25
CA LEU A 693 -32.62 -6.54 4.96
C LEU A 693 -34.14 -6.60 5.14
N SER A 694 -34.86 -5.59 4.66
CA SER A 694 -36.28 -5.42 4.99
C SER A 694 -37.25 -6.29 4.20
N GLU A 695 -36.96 -6.68 2.95
CA GLU A 695 -37.88 -7.50 2.14
C GLU A 695 -37.21 -8.52 1.21
N ARG A 696 -37.79 -9.73 1.17
CA ARG A 696 -37.76 -10.76 0.10
C ARG A 696 -36.44 -11.02 -0.63
N LEU A 697 -35.63 -11.92 -0.07
CA LEU A 697 -34.58 -12.63 -0.81
C LEU A 697 -35.14 -13.89 -1.50
N GLN A 698 -34.90 -14.06 -2.79
CA GLN A 698 -35.05 -15.35 -3.50
C GLN A 698 -33.69 -15.82 -4.00
N VAL A 699 -33.21 -16.97 -3.50
CA VAL A 699 -31.95 -17.60 -3.95
C VAL A 699 -32.29 -18.78 -4.88
N PRO A 700 -31.93 -18.74 -6.17
CA PRO A 700 -32.15 -19.86 -7.08
C PRO A 700 -31.30 -21.08 -6.70
N ARG A 701 -31.87 -22.28 -6.87
CA ARG A 701 -31.22 -23.57 -6.56
C ARG A 701 -29.91 -23.84 -7.34
N SER A 702 -29.60 -23.02 -8.34
CA SER A 702 -28.35 -23.06 -9.12
C SER A 702 -27.19 -22.27 -8.50
N VAL A 703 -27.39 -21.64 -7.34
CA VAL A 703 -26.39 -20.78 -6.66
C VAL A 703 -25.81 -21.46 -5.40
N ILE A 704 -26.44 -22.55 -4.92
CA ILE A 704 -26.07 -23.22 -3.67
C ILE A 704 -25.40 -24.55 -3.98
N GLY A 705 -24.14 -24.69 -3.56
CA GLY A 705 -23.45 -25.97 -3.42
C GLY A 705 -22.87 -26.07 -2.02
N ASP A 706 -23.21 -27.15 -1.30
CA ASP A 706 -22.62 -27.63 -0.05
C ASP A 706 -22.25 -26.59 1.03
N GLY A 707 -23.29 -26.00 1.63
CA GLY A 707 -23.22 -25.35 2.94
C GLY A 707 -23.01 -23.83 2.92
N PHE A 708 -23.89 -23.10 3.63
CA PHE A 708 -23.82 -21.65 3.76
C PHE A 708 -23.70 -21.24 5.23
N ILE A 709 -22.73 -20.37 5.55
CA ILE A 709 -22.44 -19.94 6.93
C ILE A 709 -22.58 -18.41 7.00
N LEU A 710 -23.37 -17.94 7.96
CA LEU A 710 -23.49 -16.52 8.32
C LEU A 710 -22.89 -16.30 9.71
N SER A 711 -21.89 -15.42 9.80
CA SER A 711 -21.23 -15.06 11.05
C SER A 711 -21.72 -13.69 11.56
N GLU A 712 -22.48 -13.73 12.66
CA GLU A 712 -22.83 -12.59 13.55
C GLU A 712 -23.65 -11.42 12.96
N GLY A 713 -24.57 -10.87 13.76
CA GLY A 713 -25.07 -9.50 13.59
C GLY A 713 -26.15 -9.26 12.52
N PHE A 714 -26.91 -10.29 12.12
CA PHE A 714 -28.03 -10.16 11.17
C PHE A 714 -29.38 -10.12 11.89
N ILE A 715 -30.28 -9.26 11.40
CA ILE A 715 -31.72 -9.29 11.71
C ILE A 715 -32.46 -9.70 10.43
N LEU A 716 -33.33 -10.70 10.53
CA LEU A 716 -34.19 -11.16 9.43
C LEU A 716 -35.65 -10.86 9.79
N SER A 717 -36.29 -9.97 9.02
CA SER A 717 -37.70 -9.61 9.14
C SER A 717 -38.56 -10.35 8.11
N GLU A 718 -39.66 -10.95 8.55
CA GLU A 718 -40.79 -11.57 7.82
C GLU A 718 -40.57 -12.17 6.41
N GLY A 719 -41.02 -13.42 6.22
CA GLY A 719 -41.24 -14.00 4.89
C GLY A 719 -40.01 -14.54 4.17
N PHE A 720 -38.92 -14.79 4.88
CA PHE A 720 -37.76 -15.53 4.37
C PHE A 720 -38.04 -17.05 4.38
N ILE A 721 -37.66 -17.74 3.29
CA ILE A 721 -37.67 -19.20 3.19
C ILE A 721 -36.22 -19.67 2.99
N LEU A 722 -35.70 -20.44 3.94
CA LEU A 722 -34.34 -20.98 3.90
C LEU A 722 -34.39 -22.50 3.63
N SER A 723 -33.83 -22.94 2.50
CA SER A 723 -33.84 -24.35 2.10
C SER A 723 -32.51 -25.04 2.38
N GLU A 724 -32.41 -25.68 3.54
CA GLU A 724 -31.41 -26.69 3.97
C GLU A 724 -29.93 -26.24 4.01
N GLY A 725 -29.16 -26.79 4.96
CA GLY A 725 -27.69 -26.65 4.97
C GLY A 725 -27.14 -25.28 5.41
N PHE A 726 -27.86 -24.56 6.28
CA PHE A 726 -27.37 -23.32 6.90
C PHE A 726 -26.78 -23.61 8.29
N ILE A 727 -25.66 -22.96 8.60
CA ILE A 727 -25.12 -22.85 9.96
C ILE A 727 -25.18 -21.38 10.37
N LEU A 728 -25.83 -21.11 11.50
CA LEU A 728 -25.92 -19.79 12.12
C LEU A 728 -25.11 -19.80 13.43
N SER A 729 -24.21 -18.84 13.61
CA SER A 729 -23.37 -18.73 14.81
C SER A 729 -23.63 -17.43 15.56
N GLU A 730 -24.26 -17.57 16.75
CA GLU A 730 -24.48 -16.59 17.83
C GLU A 730 -25.08 -15.20 17.48
N GLY A 731 -26.00 -14.71 18.32
CA GLY A 731 -26.44 -13.31 18.26
C GLY A 731 -27.37 -12.96 17.10
N PHE A 732 -28.15 -13.93 16.60
CA PHE A 732 -29.25 -13.68 15.66
C PHE A 732 -30.56 -13.42 16.40
N ILE A 733 -31.33 -12.45 15.91
CA ILE A 733 -32.73 -12.25 16.29
C ILE A 733 -33.58 -12.63 15.08
N LEU A 734 -34.47 -13.62 15.26
CA LEU A 734 -35.43 -14.04 14.25
C LEU A 734 -36.81 -13.53 14.64
N SER A 735 -37.49 -12.83 13.73
CA SER A 735 -38.89 -12.42 13.90
C SER A 735 -39.87 -13.49 13.41
N GLU A 736 -41.16 -13.26 13.66
CA GLU A 736 -42.27 -14.17 13.37
C GLU A 736 -42.36 -14.58 11.88
N GLY A 737 -43.01 -15.72 11.62
CA GLY A 737 -43.34 -16.18 10.25
C GLY A 737 -42.21 -16.89 9.49
N LEU A 738 -41.12 -17.27 10.16
CA LEU A 738 -39.99 -18.00 9.58
C LEU A 738 -40.21 -19.52 9.60
N THR A 739 -39.97 -20.18 8.47
CA THR A 739 -40.04 -21.65 8.32
C THR A 739 -38.65 -22.22 8.06
N LEU A 740 -38.20 -23.17 8.88
CA LEU A 740 -36.91 -23.84 8.74
C LEU A 740 -37.11 -25.29 8.28
N GLY A 741 -36.45 -25.67 7.19
CA GLY A 741 -36.42 -27.05 6.69
C GLY A 741 -35.46 -27.97 7.46
N HIS A 742 -35.12 -29.12 6.88
CA HIS A 742 -34.22 -30.09 7.49
C HIS A 742 -32.75 -29.62 7.51
N GLY A 743 -31.95 -30.14 8.46
CA GLY A 743 -30.50 -30.02 8.43
C GLY A 743 -29.92 -28.65 8.81
N PHE A 744 -30.47 -28.03 9.86
CA PHE A 744 -29.94 -26.79 10.45
C PHE A 744 -29.24 -27.08 11.79
N ILE A 745 -28.22 -26.27 12.10
CA ILE A 745 -27.54 -26.26 13.41
C ILE A 745 -27.63 -24.85 13.98
N LEU A 746 -28.05 -24.73 15.24
CA LEU A 746 -28.07 -23.49 16.01
C LEU A 746 -27.08 -23.61 17.18
N SER A 747 -26.22 -22.62 17.35
CA SER A 747 -25.33 -22.48 18.51
C SER A 747 -26.05 -21.83 19.70
N GLU A 748 -25.31 -21.42 20.73
CA GLU A 748 -25.83 -20.62 21.85
C GLU A 748 -26.28 -19.21 21.38
N GLY A 749 -27.07 -18.52 22.20
CA GLY A 749 -27.31 -17.07 22.05
C GLY A 749 -28.31 -16.64 20.95
N PHE A 750 -29.41 -17.38 20.75
CA PHE A 750 -30.50 -17.01 19.84
C PHE A 750 -31.74 -16.50 20.58
N ILE A 751 -32.49 -15.59 19.96
CA ILE A 751 -33.82 -15.17 20.42
C ILE A 751 -34.85 -15.50 19.33
N LEU A 752 -35.91 -16.20 19.74
CA LEU A 752 -37.10 -16.50 18.95
C LEU A 752 -38.29 -15.74 19.55
N SER A 753 -39.06 -15.02 18.73
CA SER A 753 -40.39 -14.53 19.07
C SER A 753 -41.45 -15.65 18.95
N GLU A 754 -42.74 -15.32 18.96
CA GLU A 754 -43.80 -16.30 18.71
C GLU A 754 -43.84 -16.77 17.24
N GLY A 755 -44.56 -17.87 16.96
CA GLY A 755 -44.96 -18.24 15.59
C GLY A 755 -43.98 -19.06 14.73
N PHE A 756 -43.02 -19.77 15.31
CA PHE A 756 -42.07 -20.61 14.55
C PHE A 756 -42.57 -22.04 14.26
N ILE A 757 -42.14 -22.61 13.12
CA ILE A 757 -42.39 -24.02 12.74
C ILE A 757 -41.05 -24.72 12.47
N LEU A 758 -40.88 -25.90 13.09
CA LEU A 758 -39.68 -26.75 13.00
C LEU A 758 -40.08 -28.15 12.49
N SER A 759 -39.51 -28.59 11.36
CA SER A 759 -39.69 -29.94 10.80
C SER A 759 -38.49 -30.86 11.09
N GLU A 760 -38.75 -32.07 11.60
CA GLU A 760 -37.79 -33.11 12.06
C GLU A 760 -36.30 -32.96 11.66
N GLY A 761 -35.40 -33.03 12.65
CA GLY A 761 -33.95 -33.19 12.42
C GLY A 761 -33.08 -31.97 12.76
N PHE A 762 -33.26 -31.39 13.96
CA PHE A 762 -32.42 -30.32 14.50
C PHE A 762 -31.50 -30.81 15.62
N ILE A 763 -30.40 -30.09 15.83
CA ILE A 763 -29.54 -30.21 17.01
C ILE A 763 -29.52 -28.84 17.71
N LEU A 764 -29.84 -28.83 19.00
CA LEU A 764 -29.72 -27.68 19.89
C LEU A 764 -28.56 -27.92 20.85
N SER A 765 -27.67 -26.94 21.00
CA SER A 765 -26.74 -26.88 22.14
C SER A 765 -27.45 -26.30 23.37
N GLU A 766 -26.78 -26.28 24.53
CA GLU A 766 -27.45 -26.00 25.81
C GLU A 766 -27.92 -24.54 25.97
N LEU A 767 -28.78 -24.34 26.97
CA LEU A 767 -29.36 -23.07 27.44
C LEU A 767 -30.32 -22.31 26.48
N LEU A 768 -31.61 -22.65 26.58
CA LEU A 768 -32.69 -21.66 26.40
C LEU A 768 -32.78 -20.78 27.66
N ALA A 769 -32.55 -19.47 27.51
CA ALA A 769 -32.76 -18.50 28.58
C ALA A 769 -34.22 -17.98 28.54
N ASP A 770 -35.10 -18.61 29.33
CA ASP A 770 -36.52 -18.25 29.49
C ASP A 770 -36.72 -16.83 30.07
N PRO A 771 -37.41 -15.92 29.35
CA PRO A 771 -37.95 -14.68 29.88
C PRO A 771 -39.49 -14.76 29.94
N VAL A 772 -40.02 -15.30 31.04
CA VAL A 772 -41.45 -15.30 31.44
C VAL A 772 -42.33 -16.41 30.82
N GLY A 773 -41.97 -17.67 31.08
CA GLY A 773 -42.72 -18.51 32.03
C GLY A 773 -44.07 -19.15 31.61
N ALA A 774 -44.27 -20.38 32.10
CA ALA A 774 -45.48 -21.23 32.01
C ALA A 774 -45.74 -21.92 30.65
N PHE A 775 -45.07 -23.04 30.44
CA PHE A 775 -45.64 -24.18 29.70
C PHE A 775 -45.95 -25.33 30.66
N ASP A 776 -47.16 -25.88 30.57
CA ASP A 776 -47.60 -27.02 31.38
C ASP A 776 -47.08 -28.34 30.81
N THR A 777 -46.34 -29.10 31.63
CA THR A 777 -45.75 -30.39 31.26
C THR A 777 -46.75 -31.55 31.26
N SER A 778 -48.04 -31.32 31.59
CA SER A 778 -49.09 -32.35 31.62
C SER A 778 -49.42 -32.97 30.25
N LEU A 779 -48.94 -32.38 29.16
CA LEU A 779 -49.27 -32.76 27.77
C LEU A 779 -48.40 -33.87 27.16
N LEU A 780 -47.34 -34.33 27.84
CA LEU A 780 -46.50 -35.46 27.40
C LEU A 780 -46.82 -36.72 28.22
N GLY A 781 -47.74 -37.53 27.70
CA GLY A 781 -48.32 -38.66 28.43
C GLY A 781 -47.42 -39.90 28.52
N VAL A 782 -46.95 -40.18 29.74
CA VAL A 782 -46.54 -41.50 30.29
C VAL A 782 -45.16 -42.05 29.84
N PRO A 783 -44.29 -42.53 30.75
CA PRO A 783 -44.22 -42.31 32.22
C PRO A 783 -42.92 -41.63 32.70
#